data_AF-A0A1Y3B794-F1
#
_entry.id   AF-A0A1Y3B794-F1
#
_cell.length_a   1.000
_cell.length_b   1.000
_cell.length_c   1.000
_cell.angle_alpha   90.00
_cell.angle_beta   90.00
_cell.angle_gamma   90.00
#
_symmetry.space_group_name_H-M   'P 1'
#
loop_
_entity.id
_entity.type
_entity.pdbx_description
1 polymer ?
#
loop_
_entity_poly.entity_id
_entity_poly.type
_entity_poly.pdbx_seq_one_letter_code
_entity_poly.pdbx_strand_id
1 'polypeptide(L)'
;MMIQVMSCDDYPIQCLSDEKFLLIICSTSGLGDAPLNMKIFWRFLMRKDLPTDSLDHLQFAVIGLGDSSYAKYNFVAKKLFKRLRSLGAKNLLDLVLGDEQHEFGPFYTIDPWLQEFYQLIIPESNISKLTDDEGIIEPSINIVELLFDGVHGDDDSRSTLSLNDHSNLMKSNSKYDQLNPFEARVIDNKRITADDHFQDVRLIELELDSTIQYKLTDVCVVYPKNHSEQVDLFLSLFDSNDDDEGRNRLEADQMVRLELNQQQYWIPQSSYYHHLIRHRNPCTIREIITRYMDINSIPKRSFFDLFYRFSRDQLERSKLKRFASGADLDELYDYVNRPKRTILEVMVDFPNTTPYVPLKYLFDLIPAMAWRSYSIASSPLCKPNSIQILYAVVEYRTRLKKPRLGQCTTWMARQEPNLSNLDIFLRTSSFKLPDAKLQRPLIMIAAGAGVAPFRAFIHDRVEQNIGKNYLFFGCRFRDKDYYLRDEWQPFIERKLLTVFTAFSRENPDQKIYVQHVVWQQRDLFYRLFNEQNAIILIAGKSKQYPELVRETLTDIFREKQQNDDHNDGDDYYENLISKFESQKRIQFESKSFGVNYSTTTQQHINRILLSSGLITAAGLFGLNEWQRVRCAECRSNDQKRLRPNSNEELALFDAIRKNDSVKIDKLLKGNPNLYVNTRHALGWTPLHLAATLGRSEIVQQLLEAGADPDAIDEFSNAGQIAHEHRLRYYDVLRIREHEFNDMLANNVSFLGTTALHYACLASSIETIKILMRHKANPHVENEFGHKPIDYLDDQDTEIISFIPVMQQYMQEYGDYIEKLKIEERRKF
;
A
#
# COMPACT_ATOMS: atom_id res chain seq x y z
N MET A 1 31.40 -12.18 0.43
CA MET A 1 30.20 -13.03 0.38
C MET A 1 29.67 -12.95 -1.04
N MET A 2 29.35 -14.06 -1.72
CA MET A 2 28.67 -13.97 -3.02
C MET A 2 27.17 -13.81 -2.74
N ILE A 3 26.58 -12.68 -3.14
CA ILE A 3 25.15 -12.42 -2.95
C ILE A 3 24.46 -12.63 -4.29
N GLN A 4 23.38 -13.42 -4.28
CA GLN A 4 22.51 -13.62 -5.44
C GLN A 4 21.12 -13.11 -5.10
N VAL A 5 20.49 -12.41 -6.05
CA VAL A 5 19.11 -11.93 -5.92
C VAL A 5 18.28 -12.65 -6.96
N MET A 6 17.15 -13.22 -6.55
CA MET A 6 16.24 -13.95 -7.44
C MET A 6 14.79 -13.77 -6.98
N SER A 7 13.82 -13.94 -7.88
CA SER A 7 12.42 -14.12 -7.53
C SER A 7 12.19 -15.54 -7.07
N CYS A 8 11.16 -15.74 -6.25
CA CYS A 8 10.86 -17.05 -5.69
C CYS A 8 10.45 -18.11 -6.73
N ASP A 9 10.03 -17.72 -7.93
CA ASP A 9 9.69 -18.61 -9.04
C ASP A 9 10.91 -18.96 -9.92
N ASP A 10 11.92 -18.11 -9.96
CA ASP A 10 13.18 -18.38 -10.65
C ASP A 10 14.19 -19.11 -9.73
N TYR A 11 14.01 -19.04 -8.41
CA TYR A 11 14.87 -19.74 -7.45
C TYR A 11 14.64 -21.26 -7.45
N PRO A 12 15.68 -22.08 -7.69
CA PRO A 12 15.56 -23.54 -7.63
C PRO A 12 15.41 -24.00 -6.18
N ILE A 13 14.17 -24.25 -5.74
CA ILE A 13 13.83 -24.56 -4.35
C ILE A 13 14.63 -25.73 -3.74
N GLN A 14 15.15 -26.64 -4.57
CA GLN A 14 15.98 -27.75 -4.12
C GLN A 14 17.31 -27.29 -3.52
N CYS A 15 17.83 -26.13 -3.93
CA CYS A 15 19.08 -25.56 -3.42
C CYS A 15 18.93 -24.95 -2.02
N LEU A 16 17.70 -24.80 -1.51
CA LEU A 16 17.45 -24.16 -0.22
C LEU A 16 18.15 -24.87 0.95
N SER A 17 18.35 -26.19 0.86
CA SER A 17 19.05 -26.99 1.88
C SER A 17 20.56 -26.81 1.87
N ASP A 18 21.11 -26.12 0.88
CA ASP A 18 22.55 -25.84 0.78
C ASP A 18 22.86 -24.38 1.16
N GLU A 19 21.84 -23.55 1.32
CA GLU A 19 21.98 -22.13 1.65
C GLU A 19 22.41 -21.94 3.11
N LYS A 20 23.43 -21.10 3.31
CA LYS A 20 23.85 -20.69 4.66
C LYS A 20 23.09 -19.47 5.16
N PHE A 21 22.75 -18.57 4.24
CA PHE A 21 22.09 -17.31 4.56
C PHE A 21 20.99 -17.00 3.54
N LEU A 22 19.81 -16.61 4.04
CA LEU A 22 18.66 -16.25 3.22
C LEU A 22 17.95 -14.98 3.71
N LEU A 23 17.90 -13.96 2.88
CA LEU A 23 17.04 -12.79 3.08
C LEU A 23 15.81 -12.89 2.18
N ILE A 24 14.61 -12.88 2.75
CA ILE A 24 13.37 -12.91 1.98
C ILE A 24 12.62 -11.59 2.11
N ILE A 25 12.32 -10.97 0.98
CA ILE A 25 11.45 -9.80 0.89
C ILE A 25 10.15 -10.28 0.23
N CYS A 26 9.04 -10.23 0.95
CA CYS A 26 7.78 -10.74 0.41
C CYS A 26 6.60 -9.87 0.76
N SER A 27 5.68 -9.77 -0.20
CA SER A 27 4.43 -9.08 -0.02
C SER A 27 3.27 -10.02 0.31
N THR A 28 2.15 -9.44 0.72
CA THR A 28 0.88 -10.15 0.86
C THR A 28 -0.08 -9.72 -0.25
N SER A 29 -0.70 -10.69 -0.93
CA SER A 29 -1.64 -10.44 -2.03
C SER A 29 -3.07 -10.78 -1.64
N GLY A 30 -4.05 -10.06 -2.19
CA GLY A 30 -5.47 -10.38 -2.01
C GLY A 30 -5.90 -10.41 -0.54
N LEU A 31 -6.63 -11.47 -0.15
CA LEU A 31 -7.10 -11.69 1.22
C LEU A 31 -6.10 -12.53 2.05
N GLY A 32 -4.83 -12.12 2.05
CA GLY A 32 -3.76 -12.79 2.79
C GLY A 32 -3.09 -13.96 2.06
N ASP A 33 -3.14 -13.98 0.73
CA ASP A 33 -2.53 -15.01 -0.10
C ASP A 33 -1.07 -14.68 -0.45
N ALA A 34 -0.27 -15.73 -0.70
CA ALA A 34 1.08 -15.57 -1.23
C ALA A 34 1.05 -14.95 -2.64
N PRO A 35 2.00 -14.06 -2.98
CA PRO A 35 2.14 -13.51 -4.33
C PRO A 35 2.27 -14.59 -5.40
N LEU A 36 1.88 -14.27 -6.64
CA LEU A 36 1.82 -15.25 -7.73
C LEU A 36 3.19 -15.92 -7.99
N ASN A 37 4.25 -15.12 -8.04
CA ASN A 37 5.64 -15.54 -8.20
C ASN A 37 6.20 -16.30 -6.98
N MET A 38 5.49 -16.32 -5.85
CA MET A 38 5.90 -17.06 -4.65
C MET A 38 5.16 -18.39 -4.50
N LYS A 39 4.10 -18.66 -5.27
CA LYS A 39 3.19 -19.80 -5.00
C LYS A 39 3.89 -21.16 -4.97
N ILE A 40 4.88 -21.39 -5.82
CA ILE A 40 5.61 -22.66 -5.90
C ILE A 40 6.49 -22.83 -4.66
N PHE A 41 7.34 -21.85 -4.40
CA PHE A 41 8.19 -21.73 -3.21
C PHE A 41 7.36 -21.90 -1.92
N TRP A 42 6.24 -21.17 -1.83
CA TRP A 42 5.30 -21.21 -0.72
C TRP A 42 4.69 -22.60 -0.52
N ARG A 43 4.18 -23.23 -1.58
CA ARG A 43 3.58 -24.57 -1.51
C ARG A 43 4.58 -25.60 -1.03
N PHE A 44 5.83 -25.53 -1.49
CA PHE A 44 6.89 -26.41 -1.05
C PHE A 44 7.16 -26.24 0.45
N LEU A 45 7.44 -25.01 0.92
CA LEU A 45 7.77 -24.77 2.33
C LEU A 45 6.62 -25.09 3.30
N MET A 46 5.36 -24.95 2.86
CA MET A 46 4.19 -25.20 3.70
C MET A 46 3.77 -26.68 3.77
N ARG A 47 4.50 -27.58 3.12
CA ARG A 47 4.34 -29.04 3.24
C ARG A 47 4.51 -29.49 4.69
N LYS A 48 3.57 -30.28 5.20
CA LYS A 48 3.58 -30.76 6.60
C LYS A 48 4.59 -31.89 6.85
N ASP A 49 5.02 -32.58 5.80
CA ASP A 49 5.91 -33.73 5.84
C ASP A 49 7.41 -33.37 5.81
N LEU A 50 7.75 -32.07 5.79
CA LEU A 50 9.13 -31.62 5.90
C LEU A 50 9.66 -31.80 7.35
N PRO A 51 10.84 -32.43 7.53
CA PRO A 51 11.49 -32.56 8.84
C PRO A 51 11.71 -31.21 9.52
N THR A 52 11.56 -31.16 10.85
CA THR A 52 11.66 -29.92 11.64
C THR A 52 13.07 -29.36 11.77
N ASP A 53 14.07 -30.10 11.31
CA ASP A 53 15.50 -29.78 11.31
C ASP A 53 16.06 -29.59 9.88
N SER A 54 15.20 -29.62 8.85
CA SER A 54 15.62 -29.55 7.44
C SER A 54 16.48 -28.33 7.09
N LEU A 55 16.39 -27.25 7.87
CA LEU A 55 17.06 -25.97 7.64
C LEU A 55 17.84 -25.50 8.89
N ASP A 56 18.30 -26.41 9.76
CA ASP A 56 19.00 -26.10 11.02
C ASP A 56 20.30 -25.28 10.89
N HIS A 57 20.95 -25.39 9.73
CA HIS A 57 22.16 -24.71 9.31
C HIS A 57 21.88 -23.35 8.67
N LEU A 58 20.63 -23.08 8.27
CA LEU A 58 20.24 -21.85 7.60
C LEU A 58 20.06 -20.70 8.59
N GLN A 59 20.76 -19.59 8.35
CA GLN A 59 20.43 -18.30 8.95
C GLN A 59 19.53 -17.50 8.01
N PHE A 60 18.54 -16.79 8.54
CA PHE A 60 17.62 -16.05 7.69
C PHE A 60 17.14 -14.73 8.27
N ALA A 61 16.60 -13.88 7.40
CA ALA A 61 15.90 -12.66 7.75
C ALA A 61 14.70 -12.47 6.81
N VAL A 62 13.65 -11.78 7.27
CA VAL A 62 12.44 -11.55 6.48
C VAL A 62 12.00 -10.10 6.59
N ILE A 63 11.75 -9.48 5.45
CA ILE A 63 11.09 -8.18 5.31
C ILE A 63 9.69 -8.43 4.76
N GLY A 64 8.67 -8.08 5.53
CA GLY A 64 7.29 -8.11 5.10
C GLY A 64 6.88 -6.77 4.50
N LEU A 65 6.27 -6.79 3.32
CA LEU A 65 5.63 -5.64 2.72
C LEU A 65 4.11 -5.82 2.71
N GLY A 66 3.39 -4.94 3.39
CA GLY A 66 1.95 -5.06 3.57
C GLY A 66 1.25 -3.71 3.64
N ASP A 67 -0.07 -3.77 3.73
CA ASP A 67 -0.95 -2.62 3.85
C ASP A 67 -1.88 -2.90 5.05
N SER A 68 -1.80 -2.08 6.10
CA SER A 68 -2.55 -2.28 7.34
C SER A 68 -4.06 -2.07 7.19
N SER A 69 -4.52 -1.50 6.08
CA SER A 69 -5.95 -1.42 5.77
C SER A 69 -6.55 -2.74 5.30
N TYR A 70 -5.75 -3.80 5.17
CA TYR A 70 -6.23 -5.17 4.95
C TYR A 70 -6.15 -5.97 6.25
N ALA A 71 -7.24 -6.66 6.63
CA ALA A 71 -7.31 -7.49 7.84
C ALA A 71 -6.15 -8.49 8.00
N LYS A 72 -5.63 -9.04 6.89
CA LYS A 72 -4.46 -9.95 6.89
C LYS A 72 -3.16 -9.21 6.59
N TYR A 73 -2.92 -8.13 7.32
CA TYR A 73 -1.71 -7.32 7.22
C TYR A 73 -0.42 -8.15 7.38
N ASN A 74 0.44 -8.13 6.35
CA ASN A 74 1.72 -8.84 6.29
C ASN A 74 1.65 -10.35 6.57
N PHE A 75 0.50 -10.97 6.30
CA PHE A 75 0.23 -12.36 6.70
C PHE A 75 1.23 -13.37 6.11
N VAL A 76 1.64 -13.18 4.85
CA VAL A 76 2.58 -14.07 4.17
C VAL A 76 3.94 -14.06 4.86
N ALA A 77 4.49 -12.86 5.12
CA ALA A 77 5.78 -12.69 5.80
C ALA A 77 5.76 -13.25 7.23
N LYS A 78 4.71 -12.95 8.00
CA LYS A 78 4.49 -13.48 9.36
C LYS A 78 4.48 -15.00 9.39
N LYS A 79 3.79 -15.63 8.44
CA LYS A 79 3.66 -17.08 8.36
C LYS A 79 4.93 -17.74 7.82
N LEU A 80 5.62 -17.12 6.87
CA LEU A 80 6.90 -17.57 6.36
C LEU A 80 7.97 -17.57 7.46
N PHE A 81 8.09 -16.48 8.20
CA PHE A 81 9.03 -16.35 9.32
C PHE A 81 8.82 -17.45 10.37
N LYS A 82 7.57 -17.69 10.78
CA LYS A 82 7.22 -18.80 11.68
C LYS A 82 7.56 -20.16 11.09
N ARG A 83 7.32 -20.36 9.79
CA ARG A 83 7.56 -21.65 9.13
C ARG A 83 9.06 -21.96 9.05
N LEU A 84 9.91 -21.00 8.67
CA LEU A 84 11.36 -21.18 8.61
C LEU A 84 11.93 -21.58 9.99
N ARG A 85 11.50 -20.90 11.06
CA ARG A 85 11.86 -21.29 12.44
C ARG A 85 11.41 -22.72 12.79
N SER A 86 10.20 -23.11 12.38
CA SER A 86 9.69 -24.47 12.63
C SER A 86 10.44 -25.58 11.87
N LEU A 87 11.25 -25.21 10.87
CA LEU A 87 12.10 -26.09 10.09
C LEU A 87 13.58 -26.06 10.55
N GLY A 88 13.87 -25.39 11.67
CA GLY A 88 15.20 -25.36 12.29
C GLY A 88 16.01 -24.10 11.99
N ALA A 89 15.59 -23.30 11.00
CA ALA A 89 16.34 -22.11 10.58
C ALA A 89 16.41 -21.05 11.70
N LYS A 90 17.54 -20.35 11.77
CA LYS A 90 17.83 -19.36 12.80
C LYS A 90 17.66 -17.96 12.23
N ASN A 91 16.73 -17.19 12.76
CA ASN A 91 16.57 -15.81 12.33
C ASN A 91 17.72 -14.93 12.87
N LEU A 92 18.33 -14.11 12.01
CA LEU A 92 19.35 -13.13 12.42
C LEU A 92 18.73 -11.95 13.18
N LEU A 93 17.64 -11.43 12.63
CA LEU A 93 16.83 -10.37 13.21
C LEU A 93 15.38 -10.82 13.33
N ASP A 94 14.62 -10.10 14.14
CA ASP A 94 13.18 -10.24 14.14
C ASP A 94 12.58 -9.73 12.83
N LEU A 95 11.40 -10.25 12.49
CA LEU A 95 10.64 -9.88 11.30
C LEU A 95 10.29 -8.39 11.31
N VAL A 96 10.67 -7.66 10.26
CA VAL A 96 10.21 -6.28 10.03
C VAL A 96 8.96 -6.26 9.15
N LEU A 97 8.03 -5.36 9.47
CA LEU A 97 6.75 -5.19 8.78
C LEU A 97 6.67 -3.76 8.22
N GLY A 98 6.87 -3.63 6.91
CA GLY A 98 6.58 -2.40 6.18
C GLY A 98 5.07 -2.22 6.00
N ASP A 99 4.59 -0.99 6.17
CA ASP A 99 3.19 -0.60 5.98
C ASP A 99 3.04 0.50 4.92
N GLU A 100 2.31 0.20 3.84
CA GLU A 100 1.94 1.16 2.79
C GLU A 100 0.96 2.24 3.27
N GLN A 101 0.25 2.04 4.39
CA GLN A 101 -0.64 3.06 4.96
C GLN A 101 0.06 4.01 5.94
N HIS A 102 1.30 3.72 6.32
CA HIS A 102 2.08 4.63 7.15
C HIS A 102 2.28 5.96 6.41
N GLU A 103 2.23 7.09 7.10
CA GLU A 103 2.30 8.41 6.44
C GLU A 103 3.63 8.60 5.68
N PHE A 104 4.70 8.04 6.23
CA PHE A 104 6.04 7.98 5.65
C PHE A 104 6.33 6.71 4.81
N GLY A 105 5.31 5.87 4.60
CA GLY A 105 5.41 4.63 3.85
C GLY A 105 6.18 3.50 4.57
N PRO A 106 6.42 2.39 3.87
CA PRO A 106 6.93 1.15 4.49
C PRO A 106 8.37 1.26 4.98
N PHE A 107 9.16 2.21 4.46
CA PHE A 107 10.56 2.37 4.79
C PHE A 107 10.80 2.98 6.17
N TYR A 108 9.78 3.58 6.78
CA TYR A 108 9.86 4.07 8.15
C TYR A 108 10.28 2.98 9.14
N THR A 109 9.77 1.75 8.96
CA THR A 109 10.15 0.60 9.79
C THR A 109 11.32 -0.19 9.21
N ILE A 110 11.49 -0.19 7.88
CA ILE A 110 12.51 -0.99 7.20
C ILE A 110 13.90 -0.34 7.30
N ASP A 111 14.04 0.98 7.23
CA ASP A 111 15.35 1.63 7.23
C ASP A 111 16.15 1.39 8.53
N PRO A 112 15.57 1.58 9.74
CA PRO A 112 16.28 1.26 10.98
C PRO A 112 16.65 -0.23 11.06
N TRP A 113 15.75 -1.10 10.59
CA TRP A 113 16.00 -2.54 10.54
C TRP A 113 17.14 -2.89 9.58
N LEU A 114 17.22 -2.23 8.42
CA LEU A 114 18.31 -2.41 7.47
C LEU A 114 19.65 -1.97 8.07
N GLN A 115 19.69 -0.87 8.84
CA GLN A 115 20.90 -0.44 9.53
C GLN A 115 21.40 -1.51 10.51
N GLU A 116 20.51 -2.05 11.34
CA GLU A 116 20.83 -3.16 12.26
C GLU A 116 21.27 -4.42 11.49
N PHE A 117 20.57 -4.75 10.41
CA PHE A 117 20.90 -5.87 9.54
C PHE A 117 22.30 -5.75 8.96
N TYR A 118 22.66 -4.57 8.46
CA TYR A 118 23.98 -4.28 7.91
C TYR A 118 25.09 -4.39 8.97
N GLN A 119 24.86 -3.91 10.19
CA GLN A 119 25.82 -4.06 11.28
C GLN A 119 26.12 -5.53 11.63
N LEU A 120 25.15 -6.43 11.42
CA LEU A 120 25.33 -7.86 11.69
C LEU A 120 26.07 -8.62 10.59
N ILE A 121 25.99 -8.16 9.34
CA ILE A 121 26.57 -8.86 8.19
C ILE A 121 27.83 -8.19 7.62
N ILE A 122 28.08 -6.92 7.95
CA ILE A 122 29.24 -6.14 7.50
C ILE A 122 30.25 -6.04 8.65
N PRO A 123 31.53 -6.41 8.44
CA PRO A 123 32.58 -6.16 9.43
C PRO A 123 32.70 -4.67 9.76
N GLU A 124 32.87 -4.30 11.04
CA GLU A 124 32.93 -2.91 11.52
C GLU A 124 33.87 -1.99 10.71
N SER A 125 34.95 -2.55 10.16
CA SER A 125 35.95 -1.84 9.34
C SER A 125 35.44 -1.32 7.98
N ASN A 126 34.27 -1.77 7.50
CA ASN A 126 33.68 -1.33 6.23
C ASN A 126 32.37 -0.54 6.40
N ILE A 127 31.87 -0.35 7.63
CA ILE A 127 30.61 0.36 7.87
C ILE A 127 30.70 1.84 7.48
N SER A 128 31.86 2.48 7.67
CA SER A 128 32.09 3.88 7.28
C SER A 128 32.06 4.13 5.76
N LYS A 129 32.21 3.10 4.93
CA LYS A 129 32.11 3.22 3.46
C LYS A 129 30.65 3.23 2.97
N LEU A 130 29.69 2.84 3.81
CA LEU A 130 28.26 2.75 3.45
C LEU A 130 27.58 4.11 3.34
N THR A 131 28.06 5.09 4.10
CA THR A 131 27.39 6.38 4.31
C THR A 131 27.86 7.48 3.35
N ASP A 132 29.01 7.28 2.69
CA ASP A 132 29.68 8.31 1.88
C ASP A 132 29.82 7.97 0.39
N ASP A 133 29.26 6.86 -0.10
CA ASP A 133 29.37 6.51 -1.53
C ASP A 133 28.42 7.36 -2.40
N GLU A 134 28.94 8.48 -2.90
CA GLU A 134 28.30 9.30 -3.94
C GLU A 134 28.42 8.66 -5.35
N GLY A 135 29.04 7.48 -5.47
CA GLY A 135 29.19 6.77 -6.73
C GLY A 135 27.86 6.47 -7.42
N ILE A 136 27.86 6.61 -8.75
CA ILE A 136 26.77 6.13 -9.61
C ILE A 136 27.11 4.68 -9.97
N ILE A 137 26.23 3.75 -9.60
CA ILE A 137 26.39 2.32 -9.94
C ILE A 137 26.14 2.14 -11.44
N GLU A 138 26.69 1.09 -12.06
CA GLU A 138 26.40 0.78 -13.47
C GLU A 138 24.89 0.57 -13.72
N PRO A 139 24.39 0.87 -14.92
CA PRO A 139 22.98 0.72 -15.25
C PRO A 139 22.60 -0.75 -15.35
N SER A 140 21.33 -1.04 -15.08
CA SER A 140 20.72 -2.37 -15.21
C SER A 140 20.57 -2.81 -16.68
N ILE A 141 20.47 -1.85 -17.59
CA ILE A 141 20.30 -2.06 -19.02
C ILE A 141 21.34 -1.22 -19.77
N ASN A 142 22.08 -1.87 -20.66
CA ASN A 142 22.93 -1.22 -21.64
C ASN A 142 22.10 -0.88 -22.88
N ILE A 143 22.44 0.26 -23.49
CA ILE A 143 21.74 0.77 -24.67
C ILE A 143 22.79 0.99 -25.75
N VAL A 144 22.58 0.35 -26.89
CA VAL A 144 23.41 0.48 -28.08
C VAL A 144 22.60 1.24 -29.12
N GLU A 145 23.04 2.46 -29.44
CA GLU A 145 22.44 3.26 -30.50
C GLU A 145 22.76 2.64 -31.86
N LEU A 146 21.75 2.50 -32.70
CA LEU A 146 21.90 2.00 -34.06
C LEU A 146 21.93 3.19 -35.02
N LEU A 147 23.08 3.44 -35.63
CA LEU A 147 23.19 4.44 -36.70
C LEU A 147 22.50 3.88 -37.95
N PHE A 148 21.55 4.64 -38.50
CA PHE A 148 21.03 4.37 -39.84
C PHE A 148 22.08 4.81 -40.85
N ASP A 149 23.02 3.93 -41.19
CA ASP A 149 23.79 4.12 -42.40
C ASP A 149 22.85 3.98 -43.60
N GLY A 150 22.75 5.06 -44.36
CA GLY A 150 21.92 5.10 -45.55
C GLY A 150 22.32 4.01 -46.54
N VAL A 151 21.29 3.34 -47.05
CA VAL A 151 21.13 2.86 -48.44
C VAL A 151 21.40 1.35 -48.72
N HIS A 152 20.36 0.77 -49.35
CA HIS A 152 20.26 -0.46 -50.16
C HIS A 152 20.08 -1.84 -49.49
N GLY A 153 18.86 -2.36 -49.63
CA GLY A 153 18.55 -3.58 -50.40
C GLY A 153 19.31 -4.87 -50.05
N ASP A 154 18.53 -5.85 -49.60
CA ASP A 154 18.83 -7.29 -49.52
C ASP A 154 19.96 -7.71 -48.58
N ASP A 155 19.61 -8.11 -47.35
CA ASP A 155 20.01 -9.44 -46.89
C ASP A 155 19.10 -9.99 -45.78
N ASP A 156 18.46 -11.11 -46.09
CA ASP A 156 17.53 -11.86 -45.25
C ASP A 156 18.36 -12.76 -44.31
N SER A 157 18.83 -12.21 -43.19
CA SER A 157 19.54 -12.97 -42.16
C SER A 157 18.93 -12.75 -40.77
N ARG A 158 17.65 -13.14 -40.63
CA ARG A 158 17.09 -13.49 -39.30
C ARG A 158 17.81 -14.72 -38.79
N SER A 159 18.86 -14.52 -37.99
CA SER A 159 19.47 -15.59 -37.20
C SER A 159 18.47 -16.07 -36.15
N THR A 160 17.69 -17.10 -36.50
CA THR A 160 16.92 -17.92 -35.58
C THR A 160 17.89 -18.66 -34.65
N LEU A 161 18.20 -18.07 -33.50
CA LEU A 161 18.82 -18.80 -32.40
C LEU A 161 17.80 -19.81 -31.88
N SER A 162 18.13 -21.08 -32.12
CA SER A 162 17.42 -22.29 -31.74
C SER A 162 16.76 -22.21 -30.37
N LEU A 163 15.43 -22.26 -30.38
CA LEU A 163 14.57 -22.57 -29.24
C LEU A 163 14.86 -24.00 -28.77
N ASN A 164 15.61 -24.16 -27.69
CA ASN A 164 15.51 -25.34 -26.83
C ASN A 164 15.94 -24.97 -25.39
N ASP A 165 15.18 -25.50 -24.45
CA ASP A 165 15.43 -25.54 -23.00
C ASP A 165 15.20 -24.27 -22.18
N HIS A 166 13.94 -24.09 -21.74
CA HIS A 166 13.52 -24.12 -20.34
C HIS A 166 12.07 -23.57 -20.18
N SER A 167 11.11 -24.16 -20.90
CA SER A 167 9.68 -23.91 -20.70
C SER A 167 9.06 -25.06 -19.90
N ASN A 168 9.28 -25.07 -18.59
CA ASN A 168 8.58 -25.99 -17.70
C ASN A 168 8.04 -25.24 -16.49
N LEU A 169 7.08 -24.34 -16.74
CA LEU A 169 6.06 -23.92 -15.76
C LEU A 169 4.86 -23.33 -16.54
N MET A 170 3.70 -24.00 -16.43
CA MET A 170 2.39 -23.67 -17.02
C MET A 170 2.28 -23.82 -18.55
N LYS A 171 2.10 -25.06 -19.03
CA LYS A 171 1.56 -25.33 -20.37
C LYS A 171 0.13 -24.77 -20.48
N SER A 172 0.00 -23.58 -21.05
CA SER A 172 -1.23 -23.07 -21.63
C SER A 172 -1.14 -23.30 -23.15
N ASN A 173 -2.15 -23.90 -23.77
CA ASN A 173 -2.24 -24.12 -25.23
C ASN A 173 -2.46 -22.81 -26.04
N SER A 174 -2.15 -21.65 -25.46
CA SER A 174 -2.39 -20.32 -26.01
C SER A 174 -1.08 -19.74 -26.58
N LYS A 175 -1.14 -19.20 -27.81
CA LYS A 175 -0.06 -18.40 -28.42
C LYS A 175 0.32 -17.16 -27.59
N TYR A 176 -0.58 -16.71 -26.72
CA TYR A 176 -0.46 -15.49 -25.94
C TYR A 176 -0.28 -15.80 -24.45
N ASP A 177 0.56 -15.01 -23.79
CA ASP A 177 0.81 -15.09 -22.36
C ASP A 177 1.03 -13.69 -21.75
N GLN A 178 1.39 -13.63 -20.47
CA GLN A 178 1.62 -12.38 -19.74
C GLN A 178 2.77 -11.55 -20.33
N LEU A 179 3.71 -12.17 -21.02
CA LEU A 179 4.83 -11.49 -21.66
C LEU A 179 4.50 -11.18 -23.11
N ASN A 180 3.79 -12.05 -23.82
CA ASN A 180 3.34 -11.88 -25.20
C ASN A 180 1.81 -11.59 -25.27
N PRO A 181 1.37 -10.34 -25.02
CA PRO A 181 -0.05 -10.00 -25.04
C PRO A 181 -0.63 -10.06 -26.45
N PHE A 182 -1.95 -10.27 -26.52
CA PHE A 182 -2.73 -10.20 -27.73
C PHE A 182 -3.19 -8.76 -28.00
N GLU A 183 -3.05 -8.29 -29.22
CA GLU A 183 -3.54 -6.96 -29.64
C GLU A 183 -5.02 -7.06 -30.06
N ALA A 184 -5.92 -6.66 -29.16
CA ALA A 184 -7.36 -6.73 -29.35
C ALA A 184 -7.92 -5.41 -29.89
N ARG A 185 -8.68 -5.48 -30.99
CA ARG A 185 -9.34 -4.32 -31.59
C ARG A 185 -10.50 -3.85 -30.74
N VAL A 186 -10.62 -2.53 -30.53
CA VAL A 186 -11.78 -1.94 -29.84
C VAL A 186 -12.98 -1.98 -30.77
N ILE A 187 -14.04 -2.68 -30.37
CA ILE A 187 -15.30 -2.76 -31.13
C ILE A 187 -16.23 -1.61 -30.72
N ASP A 188 -16.32 -1.34 -29.41
CA ASP A 188 -17.18 -0.30 -28.84
C ASP A 188 -16.59 0.21 -27.52
N ASN A 189 -16.91 1.45 -27.13
CA ASN A 189 -16.42 2.07 -25.89
C ASN A 189 -17.41 3.13 -25.39
N LYS A 190 -18.46 2.67 -24.72
CA LYS A 190 -19.65 3.49 -24.43
C LYS A 190 -19.74 3.87 -22.95
N ARG A 191 -20.00 5.15 -22.67
CA ARG A 191 -20.39 5.62 -21.33
C ARG A 191 -21.77 5.08 -20.94
N ILE A 192 -21.87 4.48 -19.76
CA ILE A 192 -23.10 3.87 -19.24
C ILE A 192 -23.75 4.67 -18.10
N THR A 193 -23.03 5.61 -17.50
CA THR A 193 -23.58 6.60 -16.55
C THR A 193 -24.22 7.76 -17.29
N ALA A 194 -25.15 8.46 -16.65
CA ALA A 194 -25.68 9.72 -17.17
C ALA A 194 -24.59 10.77 -17.41
N ASP A 195 -24.79 11.64 -18.39
CA ASP A 195 -23.77 12.61 -18.80
C ASP A 195 -23.39 13.60 -17.70
N ASP A 196 -24.38 13.97 -16.88
CA ASP A 196 -24.26 14.88 -15.74
C ASP A 196 -23.79 14.17 -14.46
N HIS A 197 -23.53 12.86 -14.49
CA HIS A 197 -22.95 12.15 -13.35
C HIS A 197 -21.45 12.43 -13.24
N PHE A 198 -20.96 12.72 -12.03
CA PHE A 198 -19.56 13.09 -11.82
C PHE A 198 -18.57 11.97 -12.17
N GLN A 199 -18.98 10.70 -12.04
CA GLN A 199 -18.14 9.54 -12.36
C GLN A 199 -18.50 9.03 -13.76
N ASP A 200 -17.50 8.90 -14.60
CA ASP A 200 -17.63 8.28 -15.91
C ASP A 200 -17.38 6.78 -15.77
N VAL A 201 -18.38 5.95 -16.07
CA VAL A 201 -18.23 4.50 -16.16
C VAL A 201 -18.54 4.08 -17.59
N ARG A 202 -17.64 3.29 -18.17
CA ARG A 202 -17.73 2.82 -19.55
C ARG A 202 -17.80 1.30 -19.64
N LEU A 203 -18.48 0.83 -20.68
CA LEU A 203 -18.44 -0.54 -21.16
C LEU A 203 -17.65 -0.55 -22.47
N ILE A 204 -16.49 -1.19 -22.48
CA ILE A 204 -15.64 -1.36 -23.68
C ILE A 204 -15.75 -2.80 -24.17
N GLU A 205 -15.90 -2.99 -25.48
CA GLU A 205 -15.91 -4.29 -26.14
C GLU A 205 -14.64 -4.46 -26.96
N LEU A 206 -13.98 -5.61 -26.78
CA LEU A 206 -12.72 -5.96 -27.44
C LEU A 206 -12.89 -7.23 -28.24
N GLU A 207 -12.47 -7.20 -29.50
CA GLU A 207 -12.47 -8.36 -30.38
C GLU A 207 -11.41 -9.37 -29.93
N LEU A 208 -11.77 -10.65 -29.92
CA LEU A 208 -10.83 -11.75 -29.70
C LEU A 208 -10.54 -12.46 -31.01
N ASP A 209 -9.29 -12.92 -31.15
CA ASP A 209 -8.95 -13.87 -32.20
C ASP A 209 -9.65 -15.22 -31.96
N SER A 210 -9.97 -15.91 -33.05
CA SER A 210 -10.63 -17.23 -33.06
C SER A 210 -9.91 -18.31 -32.26
N THR A 211 -8.61 -18.14 -32.00
CA THR A 211 -7.81 -19.08 -31.19
C THR A 211 -7.91 -18.84 -29.68
N ILE A 212 -8.46 -17.69 -29.26
CA ILE A 212 -8.56 -17.31 -27.84
C ILE A 212 -9.93 -17.70 -27.31
N GLN A 213 -9.96 -18.74 -26.48
CA GLN A 213 -11.14 -19.10 -25.69
C GLN A 213 -10.99 -18.57 -24.27
N TYR A 214 -12.05 -17.94 -23.75
CA TYR A 214 -12.09 -17.44 -22.38
C TYR A 214 -13.19 -18.10 -21.57
N LYS A 215 -12.97 -18.19 -20.27
CA LYS A 215 -13.90 -18.76 -19.30
C LYS A 215 -14.68 -17.66 -18.61
N LEU A 216 -15.86 -18.03 -18.12
CA LEU A 216 -16.75 -17.14 -17.38
C LEU A 216 -16.05 -16.46 -16.19
N THR A 217 -15.12 -17.16 -15.53
CA THR A 217 -14.36 -16.64 -14.38
C THR A 217 -13.03 -15.98 -14.77
N ASP A 218 -12.75 -15.71 -16.04
CA ASP A 218 -11.49 -15.10 -16.44
C ASP A 218 -11.49 -13.57 -16.21
N VAL A 219 -10.28 -13.03 -16.14
CA VAL A 219 -9.98 -11.61 -15.96
C VAL A 219 -9.18 -11.16 -17.16
N CYS A 220 -9.51 -9.99 -17.70
CA CYS A 220 -8.73 -9.34 -18.74
C CYS A 220 -7.65 -8.46 -18.09
N VAL A 221 -6.40 -8.68 -18.47
CA VAL A 221 -5.25 -7.84 -18.11
C VAL A 221 -4.97 -6.92 -19.29
N VAL A 222 -5.01 -5.61 -19.05
CA VAL A 222 -4.82 -4.57 -20.06
C VAL A 222 -3.46 -3.88 -19.85
N TYR A 223 -2.71 -3.67 -20.92
CA TYR A 223 -1.41 -3.01 -20.92
C TYR A 223 -1.59 -1.57 -21.43
N PRO A 224 -1.59 -0.56 -20.55
CA PRO A 224 -1.83 0.82 -20.95
C PRO A 224 -0.60 1.45 -21.60
N LYS A 225 -0.84 2.57 -22.29
CA LYS A 225 0.21 3.41 -22.88
C LYS A 225 0.17 4.82 -22.28
N ASN A 226 1.29 5.53 -22.29
CA ASN A 226 1.32 6.96 -22.01
C ASN A 226 0.62 7.73 -23.12
N HIS A 227 0.04 8.89 -22.76
CA HIS A 227 -0.55 9.77 -23.76
C HIS A 227 0.55 10.46 -24.57
N SER A 228 0.33 10.67 -25.88
CA SER A 228 1.30 11.33 -26.77
C SER A 228 1.77 12.68 -26.20
N GLU A 229 0.85 13.50 -25.71
CA GLU A 229 1.11 14.79 -25.06
C GLU A 229 2.14 14.69 -23.92
N GLN A 230 2.11 13.60 -23.16
CA GLN A 230 3.03 13.37 -22.03
C GLN A 230 4.38 12.84 -22.51
N VAL A 231 4.38 12.00 -23.55
CA VAL A 231 5.60 11.49 -24.19
C VAL A 231 6.35 12.64 -24.85
N ASP A 232 5.64 13.52 -25.57
CA ASP A 232 6.22 14.69 -26.22
C ASP A 232 6.76 15.68 -25.18
N LEU A 233 6.02 15.92 -24.08
CA LEU A 233 6.53 16.72 -22.97
C LEU A 233 7.80 16.09 -22.38
N PHE A 234 7.82 14.78 -22.12
CA PHE A 234 9.00 14.08 -21.59
C PHE A 234 10.22 14.25 -22.51
N LEU A 235 10.05 14.00 -23.81
CA LEU A 235 11.11 14.14 -24.81
C LEU A 235 11.63 15.59 -24.86
N SER A 236 10.74 16.59 -24.79
CA SER A 236 11.12 18.00 -24.80
C SER A 236 12.00 18.42 -23.61
N LEU A 237 11.99 17.68 -22.50
CA LEU A 237 12.88 17.96 -21.36
C LEU A 237 14.36 17.71 -21.68
N PHE A 238 14.63 16.95 -22.75
CA PHE A 238 15.97 16.61 -23.24
C PHE A 238 16.29 17.31 -24.57
N ASP A 239 15.35 18.09 -25.11
CA ASP A 239 15.49 18.80 -26.39
C ASP A 239 15.70 20.29 -26.12
N SER A 240 16.97 20.68 -25.96
CA SER A 240 17.39 22.07 -25.82
C SER A 240 18.45 22.41 -26.85
N ASN A 241 18.35 23.58 -27.47
CA ASN A 241 19.30 24.08 -28.48
C ASN A 241 20.61 24.60 -27.87
N ASP A 242 20.79 24.52 -26.55
CA ASP A 242 22.02 24.95 -25.87
C ASP A 242 23.05 23.82 -25.93
N ASP A 243 24.19 24.07 -26.61
CA ASP A 243 25.35 23.18 -26.72
C ASP A 243 26.14 23.07 -25.40
N ASP A 244 25.44 22.88 -24.28
CA ASP A 244 26.07 22.73 -22.97
C ASP A 244 26.60 21.30 -22.79
N GLU A 245 27.89 21.20 -22.46
CA GLU A 245 28.67 19.97 -22.52
C GLU A 245 28.14 18.93 -21.52
N GLY A 246 27.67 17.79 -22.04
CA GLY A 246 27.22 16.65 -21.24
C GLY A 246 25.72 16.60 -20.94
N ARG A 247 24.90 17.48 -21.54
CA ARG A 247 23.45 17.23 -21.64
C ARG A 247 23.19 16.02 -22.54
N ASN A 248 22.21 15.20 -22.18
CA ASN A 248 21.75 14.08 -22.98
C ASN A 248 20.58 14.55 -23.85
N ARG A 249 20.60 14.14 -25.12
CA ARG A 249 19.50 14.41 -26.05
C ARG A 249 18.76 13.13 -26.35
N LEU A 250 17.42 13.21 -26.38
CA LEU A 250 16.57 12.07 -26.71
C LEU A 250 15.89 12.29 -28.06
N GLU A 251 16.43 11.65 -29.08
CA GLU A 251 15.83 11.64 -30.41
C GLU A 251 14.70 10.60 -30.46
N ALA A 252 13.47 11.07 -30.64
CA ALA A 252 12.27 10.24 -30.47
C ALA A 252 12.28 8.96 -31.32
N ASP A 253 12.74 9.07 -32.57
CA ASP A 253 12.75 8.00 -33.57
C ASP A 253 14.10 7.27 -33.65
N GLN A 254 15.06 7.61 -32.77
CA GLN A 254 16.33 6.90 -32.68
C GLN A 254 16.08 5.43 -32.32
N MET A 255 16.57 4.54 -33.16
CA MET A 255 16.52 3.10 -32.92
C MET A 255 17.64 2.71 -31.97
N VAL A 256 17.27 1.96 -30.94
CA VAL A 256 18.20 1.47 -29.93
C VAL A 256 18.05 -0.04 -29.75
N ARG A 257 19.17 -0.70 -29.47
CA ARG A 257 19.21 -2.07 -29.00
C ARG A 257 19.45 -2.09 -27.49
N LEU A 258 18.62 -2.87 -26.80
CA LEU A 258 18.69 -3.01 -25.34
C LEU A 258 19.39 -4.32 -24.97
N GLU A 259 20.31 -4.27 -24.01
CA GLU A 259 21.06 -5.44 -23.54
C GLU A 259 21.08 -5.48 -22.01
N LEU A 260 20.85 -6.66 -21.42
CA LEU A 260 20.90 -6.82 -19.96
C LEU A 260 22.34 -6.71 -19.46
N ASN A 261 22.55 -5.92 -18.41
CA ASN A 261 23.82 -5.93 -17.70
C ASN A 261 23.89 -7.13 -16.72
N GLN A 262 24.20 -8.31 -17.28
CA GLN A 262 24.23 -9.59 -16.54
C GLN A 262 25.32 -9.66 -15.46
N GLN A 263 26.30 -8.76 -15.48
CA GLN A 263 27.43 -8.79 -14.55
C GLN A 263 27.11 -8.19 -13.17
N GLN A 264 25.99 -7.46 -13.01
CA GLN A 264 25.64 -6.81 -11.74
C GLN A 264 24.16 -6.91 -11.34
N TYR A 265 23.24 -7.13 -12.28
CA TYR A 265 21.80 -7.08 -11.98
C TYR A 265 21.06 -8.33 -12.43
N TRP A 266 20.33 -8.93 -11.50
CA TRP A 266 19.33 -9.93 -11.82
C TRP A 266 17.99 -9.25 -12.09
N ILE A 267 17.48 -9.41 -13.31
CA ILE A 267 16.13 -9.01 -13.72
C ILE A 267 15.30 -10.29 -13.83
N PRO A 268 14.11 -10.38 -13.20
CA PRO A 268 13.26 -11.56 -13.32
C PRO A 268 12.99 -11.92 -14.77
N GLN A 269 13.06 -13.21 -15.10
CA GLN A 269 12.68 -13.67 -16.43
C GLN A 269 11.20 -13.37 -16.73
N SER A 270 10.38 -13.32 -15.68
CA SER A 270 8.98 -12.93 -15.69
C SER A 270 8.74 -11.41 -15.76
N SER A 271 9.79 -10.59 -15.82
CA SER A 271 9.67 -9.13 -15.87
C SER A 271 9.33 -8.62 -17.28
N TYR A 272 8.65 -7.47 -17.31
CA TYR A 272 8.27 -6.82 -18.57
C TYR A 272 9.47 -6.36 -19.40
N TYR A 273 10.58 -5.98 -18.75
CA TYR A 273 11.82 -5.60 -19.43
C TYR A 273 12.56 -6.78 -20.06
N HIS A 274 12.51 -7.96 -19.42
CA HIS A 274 13.06 -9.18 -20.03
C HIS A 274 12.33 -9.53 -21.33
N HIS A 275 11.01 -9.32 -21.38
CA HIS A 275 10.23 -9.48 -22.61
C HIS A 275 10.61 -8.46 -23.68
N LEU A 276 10.71 -7.16 -23.33
CA LEU A 276 11.14 -6.11 -24.24
C LEU A 276 12.46 -6.47 -24.93
N ILE A 277 13.46 -6.86 -24.13
CA ILE A 277 14.81 -7.19 -24.62
C ILE A 277 14.81 -8.41 -25.56
N ARG A 278 13.96 -9.42 -25.30
CA ARG A 278 13.91 -10.66 -26.08
C ARG A 278 13.06 -10.58 -27.36
N HIS A 279 11.99 -9.80 -27.36
CA HIS A 279 10.94 -9.91 -28.40
C HIS A 279 10.62 -8.60 -29.12
N ARG A 280 11.00 -7.45 -28.56
CA ARG A 280 10.67 -6.11 -29.09
C ARG A 280 11.93 -5.25 -29.18
N ASN A 281 13.00 -5.85 -29.68
CA ASN A 281 14.35 -5.29 -29.76
C ASN A 281 14.88 -5.52 -31.20
N PRO A 282 15.35 -4.49 -31.93
CA PRO A 282 15.47 -3.08 -31.53
C PRO A 282 14.13 -2.32 -31.53
N CYS A 283 14.07 -1.19 -30.83
CA CYS A 283 12.88 -0.33 -30.71
C CYS A 283 13.27 1.16 -30.66
N THR A 284 12.31 2.07 -30.84
CA THR A 284 12.57 3.52 -30.75
C THR A 284 12.49 4.04 -29.32
N ILE A 285 13.16 5.15 -29.04
CA ILE A 285 13.05 5.85 -27.74
C ILE A 285 11.58 6.21 -27.43
N ARG A 286 10.83 6.69 -28.43
CA ARG A 286 9.39 6.97 -28.30
C ARG A 286 8.60 5.74 -27.88
N GLU A 287 8.89 4.57 -28.45
CA GLU A 287 8.21 3.33 -28.09
C GLU A 287 8.50 2.93 -26.64
N ILE A 288 9.77 3.04 -26.21
CA ILE A 288 10.20 2.80 -24.82
C ILE A 288 9.38 3.64 -23.84
N ILE A 289 9.33 4.96 -24.05
CA ILE A 289 8.61 5.88 -23.16
C ILE A 289 7.10 5.64 -23.24
N THR A 290 6.55 5.36 -24.43
CA THR A 290 5.10 5.19 -24.62
C THR A 290 4.56 3.94 -23.94
N ARG A 291 5.24 2.80 -24.07
CA ARG A 291 4.72 1.48 -23.66
C ARG A 291 5.32 0.95 -22.37
N TYR A 292 6.58 1.29 -22.06
CA TYR A 292 7.35 0.55 -21.06
C TYR A 292 7.66 1.35 -19.79
N MET A 293 7.61 2.68 -19.82
CA MET A 293 7.95 3.53 -18.66
C MET A 293 6.72 4.19 -18.03
N ASP A 294 6.47 4.00 -16.74
CA ASP A 294 5.39 4.68 -16.01
C ASP A 294 5.82 6.08 -15.54
N ILE A 295 5.94 7.02 -16.48
CA ILE A 295 6.31 8.43 -16.23
C ILE A 295 5.26 9.17 -15.35
N ASN A 296 4.08 8.59 -15.19
CA ASN A 296 2.99 9.13 -14.37
C ASN A 296 2.94 8.53 -12.96
N SER A 297 3.83 7.59 -12.64
CA SER A 297 3.96 7.05 -11.29
C SER A 297 4.48 8.10 -10.31
N ILE A 298 4.17 7.90 -9.03
CA ILE A 298 4.64 8.77 -7.95
C ILE A 298 6.08 8.35 -7.62
N PRO A 299 7.07 9.27 -7.66
CA PRO A 299 8.47 8.95 -7.43
C PRO A 299 8.68 8.46 -6.00
N LYS A 300 9.44 7.37 -5.86
CA LYS A 300 9.86 6.81 -4.57
C LYS A 300 11.18 7.46 -4.13
N ARG A 301 11.59 7.26 -2.88
CA ARG A 301 12.91 7.72 -2.39
C ARG A 301 14.08 7.26 -3.27
N SER A 302 13.99 6.05 -3.81
CA SER A 302 14.98 5.49 -4.74
C SER A 302 15.09 6.23 -6.08
N PHE A 303 14.03 6.88 -6.53
CA PHE A 303 14.08 7.80 -7.67
C PHE A 303 14.97 8.99 -7.31
N PHE A 304 14.70 9.66 -6.19
CA PHE A 304 15.44 10.84 -5.76
C PHE A 304 16.91 10.54 -5.50
N ASP A 305 17.19 9.38 -4.90
CA ASP A 305 18.54 8.89 -4.64
C ASP A 305 19.37 8.83 -5.94
N LEU A 306 18.87 8.16 -6.97
CA LEU A 306 19.58 8.12 -8.24
C LEU A 306 19.58 9.50 -8.94
N PHE A 307 18.48 10.24 -8.87
CA PHE A 307 18.31 11.49 -9.60
C PHE A 307 19.27 12.59 -9.15
N TYR A 308 19.49 12.76 -7.84
CA TYR A 308 20.39 13.82 -7.33
C TYR A 308 21.83 13.63 -7.78
N ARG A 309 22.26 12.39 -8.08
CA ARG A 309 23.63 12.09 -8.51
C ARG A 309 23.94 12.59 -9.92
N PHE A 310 22.90 12.84 -10.74
CA PHE A 310 23.04 13.48 -12.04
C PHE A 310 22.97 15.02 -11.96
N SER A 311 22.66 15.57 -10.78
CA SER A 311 22.49 17.00 -10.60
C SER A 311 23.83 17.72 -10.58
N ARG A 312 23.96 18.71 -11.46
CA ARG A 312 25.11 19.62 -11.52
C ARG A 312 24.85 20.96 -10.83
N ASP A 313 23.58 21.30 -10.64
CA ASP A 313 23.16 22.49 -9.88
C ASP A 313 23.14 22.20 -8.38
N GLN A 314 23.81 23.04 -7.59
CA GLN A 314 23.99 22.80 -6.16
C GLN A 314 22.67 22.89 -5.37
N LEU A 315 21.73 23.73 -5.79
CA LEU A 315 20.44 23.92 -5.12
C LEU A 315 19.52 22.72 -5.38
N GLU A 316 19.37 22.33 -6.65
CA GLU A 316 18.62 21.13 -7.05
C GLU A 316 19.22 19.88 -6.39
N ARG A 317 20.54 19.70 -6.45
CA ARG A 317 21.25 18.57 -5.84
C ARG A 317 20.96 18.47 -4.35
N SER A 318 21.10 19.57 -3.61
CA SER A 318 20.86 19.61 -2.17
C SER A 318 19.43 19.20 -1.82
N LYS A 319 18.45 19.71 -2.56
CA LYS A 319 17.04 19.40 -2.36
C LYS A 319 16.71 17.94 -2.69
N LEU A 320 17.19 17.44 -3.82
CA LEU A 320 16.99 16.05 -4.23
C LEU A 320 17.67 15.07 -3.26
N LYS A 321 18.86 15.40 -2.74
CA LYS A 321 19.56 14.60 -1.73
C LYS A 321 18.79 14.52 -0.40
N ARG A 322 18.12 15.60 0.02
CA ARG A 322 17.20 15.59 1.18
C ARG A 322 16.03 14.63 0.97
N PHE A 323 15.41 14.65 -0.21
CA PHE A 323 14.34 13.72 -0.56
C PHE A 323 14.81 12.26 -0.59
N ALA A 324 16.05 12.01 -1.03
CA ALA A 324 16.64 10.68 -1.03
C ALA A 324 16.90 10.14 0.39
N SER A 325 17.55 10.94 1.24
CA SER A 325 17.98 10.52 2.58
C SER A 325 16.84 10.31 3.57
N GLY A 326 15.67 10.91 3.32
CA GLY A 326 14.55 10.88 4.26
C GLY A 326 14.84 11.69 5.52
N ALA A 327 15.81 12.62 5.49
CA ALA A 327 16.13 13.49 6.62
C ALA A 327 15.01 14.48 6.94
N ASP A 328 14.14 14.78 5.97
CA ASP A 328 12.96 15.64 6.12
C ASP A 328 11.78 14.97 5.38
N LEU A 329 11.13 14.02 6.05
CA LEU A 329 10.02 13.26 5.49
C LEU A 329 8.78 14.13 5.25
N ASP A 330 8.62 15.21 6.02
CA ASP A 330 7.52 16.16 5.88
C ASP A 330 7.64 16.94 4.57
N GLU A 331 8.84 17.43 4.24
CA GLU A 331 9.08 18.13 2.97
C GLU A 331 8.82 17.21 1.77
N LEU A 332 9.29 15.95 1.83
CA LEU A 332 9.00 14.95 0.80
C LEU A 332 7.49 14.66 0.70
N TYR A 333 6.82 14.56 1.85
CA TYR A 333 5.38 14.30 1.91
C TYR A 333 4.58 15.44 1.27
N ASP A 334 4.86 16.69 1.62
CA ASP A 334 4.19 17.87 1.06
C ASP A 334 4.51 18.09 -0.43
N TYR A 335 5.74 17.78 -0.86
CA TYR A 335 6.16 17.92 -2.25
C TYR A 335 5.58 16.83 -3.16
N VAL A 336 5.60 15.56 -2.72
CA VAL A 336 5.28 14.38 -3.55
C VAL A 336 3.99 13.69 -3.11
N ASN A 337 3.93 13.20 -1.87
CA ASN A 337 2.93 12.22 -1.43
C ASN A 337 1.53 12.81 -1.31
N ARG A 338 1.43 14.01 -0.75
CA ARG A 338 0.20 14.77 -0.55
C ARG A 338 -0.41 15.27 -1.87
N PRO A 339 0.34 15.91 -2.78
CA PRO A 339 -0.20 16.32 -4.08
C PRO A 339 -0.32 15.18 -5.09
N LYS A 340 0.29 14.02 -4.82
CA LYS A 340 0.45 12.89 -5.76
C LYS A 340 1.19 13.33 -7.03
N ARG A 341 2.32 14.03 -6.83
CA ARG A 341 3.17 14.55 -7.91
C ARG A 341 3.78 13.38 -8.68
N THR A 342 3.79 13.47 -10.02
CA THR A 342 4.30 12.38 -10.87
C THR A 342 5.80 12.54 -11.15
N ILE A 343 6.45 11.45 -11.61
CA ILE A 343 7.84 11.49 -12.08
C ILE A 343 8.03 12.56 -13.16
N LEU A 344 7.14 12.61 -14.17
CA LEU A 344 7.21 13.61 -15.22
C LEU A 344 7.15 15.05 -14.66
N GLU A 345 6.26 15.32 -13.70
CA GLU A 345 6.19 16.64 -13.05
C GLU A 345 7.46 16.95 -12.27
N VAL A 346 8.02 15.98 -11.54
CA VAL A 346 9.30 16.17 -10.84
C VAL A 346 10.42 16.47 -11.85
N MET A 347 10.51 15.75 -12.96
CA MET A 347 11.53 16.02 -13.98
C MET A 347 11.36 17.41 -14.61
N VAL A 348 10.12 17.91 -14.74
CA VAL A 348 9.84 19.31 -15.14
C VAL A 348 10.31 20.30 -14.08
N ASP A 349 10.10 20.02 -12.80
CA ASP A 349 10.44 20.90 -11.68
C ASP A 349 11.97 21.02 -11.43
N PHE A 350 12.77 20.09 -11.95
CA PHE A 350 14.24 20.04 -11.83
C PHE A 350 14.94 20.14 -13.19
N PRO A 351 14.79 21.27 -13.91
CA PRO A 351 15.26 21.42 -15.29
C PRO A 351 16.79 21.46 -15.42
N ASN A 352 17.55 21.73 -14.35
CA ASN A 352 19.01 21.70 -14.38
C ASN A 352 19.59 20.32 -14.01
N THR A 353 18.74 19.36 -13.64
CA THR A 353 19.13 17.98 -13.37
C THR A 353 18.65 17.04 -14.48
N THR A 354 17.40 17.20 -14.92
CA THR A 354 16.75 16.30 -15.90
C THR A 354 17.56 16.05 -17.18
N PRO A 355 18.08 17.08 -17.89
CA PRO A 355 18.82 16.88 -19.13
C PRO A 355 20.12 16.06 -18.96
N TYR A 356 20.68 16.00 -17.75
CA TYR A 356 21.92 15.27 -17.48
C TYR A 356 21.71 13.80 -17.13
N VAL A 357 20.46 13.33 -17.08
CA VAL A 357 20.14 11.91 -16.88
C VAL A 357 20.42 11.12 -18.16
N PRO A 358 21.37 10.17 -18.18
CA PRO A 358 21.64 9.37 -19.37
C PRO A 358 20.51 8.38 -19.66
N LEU A 359 20.24 8.13 -20.96
CA LEU A 359 19.18 7.23 -21.42
C LEU A 359 19.23 5.83 -20.76
N LYS A 360 20.44 5.28 -20.60
CA LYS A 360 20.68 3.98 -19.95
C LYS A 360 20.18 3.90 -18.50
N TYR A 361 20.11 5.03 -17.79
CA TYR A 361 19.61 5.12 -16.42
C TYR A 361 18.11 5.40 -16.33
N LEU A 362 17.41 5.67 -17.44
CA LEU A 362 15.95 5.89 -17.38
C LEU A 362 15.19 4.64 -16.93
N PHE A 363 15.66 3.43 -17.28
CA PHE A 363 15.08 2.16 -16.81
C PHE A 363 15.26 1.91 -15.31
N ASP A 364 16.27 2.57 -14.75
CA ASP A 364 16.68 2.52 -13.36
C ASP A 364 15.99 3.60 -12.51
N LEU A 365 15.62 4.71 -13.15
CA LEU A 365 14.97 5.85 -12.55
C LEU A 365 13.44 5.70 -12.61
N ILE A 366 12.90 5.29 -13.75
CA ILE A 366 11.46 5.24 -14.05
C ILE A 366 10.97 3.79 -13.96
N PRO A 367 9.95 3.51 -13.13
CA PRO A 367 9.40 2.16 -13.01
C PRO A 367 8.75 1.69 -14.31
N ALA A 368 8.73 0.36 -14.50
CA ALA A 368 8.04 -0.25 -15.63
C ALA A 368 6.53 0.04 -15.60
N MET A 369 5.94 0.21 -16.78
CA MET A 369 4.50 0.34 -16.95
C MET A 369 3.77 -0.89 -16.40
N ALA A 370 2.90 -0.67 -15.40
CA ALA A 370 2.10 -1.75 -14.83
C ALA A 370 0.91 -2.10 -15.74
N TRP A 371 0.60 -3.38 -15.92
CA TRP A 371 -0.70 -3.78 -16.50
C TRP A 371 -1.80 -3.75 -15.43
N ARG A 372 -3.05 -3.57 -15.86
CA ARG A 372 -4.22 -3.43 -14.97
C ARG A 372 -5.22 -4.55 -15.25
N SER A 373 -5.75 -5.16 -14.20
CA SER A 373 -6.72 -6.27 -14.30
C SER A 373 -8.15 -5.78 -14.19
N TYR A 374 -9.01 -6.30 -15.05
CA TYR A 374 -10.43 -6.00 -15.12
C TYR A 374 -11.24 -7.29 -15.23
N SER A 375 -12.27 -7.41 -14.40
CA SER A 375 -13.19 -8.55 -14.47
C SER A 375 -13.99 -8.48 -15.76
N ILE A 376 -14.02 -9.60 -16.49
CA ILE A 376 -14.76 -9.70 -17.74
C ILE A 376 -16.26 -9.61 -17.44
N ALA A 377 -16.95 -8.77 -18.19
CA ALA A 377 -18.37 -8.45 -18.02
C ALA A 377 -19.28 -9.11 -19.06
N SER A 378 -18.74 -9.98 -19.92
CA SER A 378 -19.49 -10.76 -20.93
C SER A 378 -19.38 -12.26 -20.70
N SER A 379 -20.45 -13.00 -21.00
CA SER A 379 -20.43 -14.46 -21.03
C SER A 379 -19.80 -14.96 -22.34
N PRO A 380 -18.94 -16.00 -22.31
CA PRO A 380 -18.42 -16.62 -23.52
C PRO A 380 -19.51 -17.33 -24.35
N LEU A 381 -20.66 -17.67 -23.75
CA LEU A 381 -21.81 -18.20 -24.49
C LEU A 381 -22.48 -17.13 -25.35
N CYS A 382 -22.63 -15.91 -24.81
CA CYS A 382 -23.26 -14.81 -25.52
C CYS A 382 -22.30 -14.09 -26.49
N LYS A 383 -21.00 -14.08 -26.16
CA LYS A 383 -19.95 -13.34 -26.89
C LYS A 383 -18.71 -14.24 -27.04
N PRO A 384 -18.71 -15.23 -27.95
CA PRO A 384 -17.59 -16.17 -28.08
C PRO A 384 -16.31 -15.54 -28.67
N ASN A 385 -16.46 -14.49 -29.49
CA ASN A 385 -15.37 -13.86 -30.24
C ASN A 385 -15.06 -12.43 -29.74
N SER A 386 -15.60 -12.02 -28.59
CA SER A 386 -15.30 -10.72 -28.00
C SER A 386 -15.51 -10.74 -26.49
N ILE A 387 -14.82 -9.85 -25.80
CA ILE A 387 -15.00 -9.64 -24.36
C ILE A 387 -15.47 -8.22 -24.09
N GLN A 388 -16.24 -8.05 -23.01
CA GLN A 388 -16.62 -6.73 -22.54
C GLN A 388 -16.02 -6.45 -21.17
N ILE A 389 -15.57 -5.23 -20.94
CA ILE A 389 -15.02 -4.76 -19.67
C ILE A 389 -15.84 -3.58 -19.20
N LEU A 390 -16.32 -3.64 -17.96
CA LEU A 390 -16.98 -2.54 -17.29
C LEU A 390 -15.99 -1.84 -16.34
N TYR A 391 -15.65 -0.57 -16.61
CA TYR A 391 -14.64 0.15 -15.84
C TYR A 391 -15.07 1.59 -15.53
N ALA A 392 -14.69 2.06 -14.33
CA ALA A 392 -14.86 3.45 -13.94
C ALA A 392 -13.60 4.24 -14.25
N VAL A 393 -13.73 5.35 -14.97
CA VAL A 393 -12.65 6.29 -15.23
C VAL A 393 -12.22 6.91 -13.90
N VAL A 394 -10.93 6.78 -13.60
CA VAL A 394 -10.34 7.31 -12.37
C VAL A 394 -9.87 8.74 -12.63
N GLU A 395 -10.58 9.68 -12.03
CA GLU A 395 -10.21 11.10 -11.97
C GLU A 395 -10.51 11.61 -10.56
N TYR A 396 -9.54 12.30 -9.96
CA TYR A 396 -9.72 12.92 -8.65
C TYR A 396 -8.86 14.19 -8.53
N ARG A 397 -9.25 15.11 -7.65
CA ARG A 397 -8.48 16.32 -7.39
C ARG A 397 -7.64 16.15 -6.13
N THR A 398 -6.42 16.66 -6.16
CA THR A 398 -5.58 16.82 -4.96
C THR A 398 -5.51 18.30 -4.60
N ARG A 399 -4.63 18.70 -3.68
CA ARG A 399 -4.37 20.13 -3.41
C ARG A 399 -3.84 20.89 -4.63
N LEU A 400 -3.30 20.19 -5.62
CA LEU A 400 -2.97 20.78 -6.91
C LEU A 400 -4.25 20.98 -7.74
N LYS A 401 -4.35 22.13 -8.42
CA LYS A 401 -5.51 22.46 -9.28
C LYS A 401 -5.71 21.47 -10.43
N LYS A 402 -4.64 20.82 -10.91
CA LYS A 402 -4.68 19.83 -12.00
C LYS A 402 -5.25 18.50 -11.48
N PRO A 403 -6.29 17.94 -12.14
CA PRO A 403 -6.84 16.63 -11.75
C PRO A 403 -5.82 15.52 -11.97
N ARG A 404 -5.84 14.53 -11.08
CA ARG A 404 -5.07 13.29 -11.16
C ARG A 404 -5.88 12.26 -11.91
N LEU A 405 -5.25 11.68 -12.93
CA LEU A 405 -5.87 10.76 -13.87
C LEU A 405 -5.32 9.35 -13.66
N GLY A 406 -6.19 8.34 -13.70
CA GLY A 406 -5.75 6.95 -13.71
C GLY A 406 -5.18 6.60 -15.08
N GLN A 407 -3.92 6.14 -15.12
CA GLN A 407 -3.20 5.84 -16.36
C GLN A 407 -4.01 4.96 -17.32
N CYS A 408 -4.40 3.77 -16.86
CA CYS A 408 -5.07 2.80 -17.73
C CYS A 408 -6.49 3.21 -18.09
N THR A 409 -7.29 3.68 -17.12
CA THR A 409 -8.70 3.99 -17.38
C THR A 409 -8.88 5.22 -18.25
N THR A 410 -8.02 6.23 -18.12
CA THR A 410 -8.08 7.44 -18.96
C THR A 410 -7.54 7.15 -20.35
N TRP A 411 -6.51 6.32 -20.46
CA TRP A 411 -6.05 5.79 -21.75
C TRP A 411 -7.15 5.01 -22.47
N MET A 412 -7.80 4.05 -21.80
CA MET A 412 -8.93 3.29 -22.36
C MET A 412 -10.11 4.18 -22.76
N ALA A 413 -10.42 5.21 -21.95
CA ALA A 413 -11.49 6.17 -22.23
C ALA A 413 -11.30 6.96 -23.54
N ARG A 414 -10.04 7.15 -23.98
CA ARG A 414 -9.70 7.84 -25.23
C ARG A 414 -9.62 6.91 -26.45
N GLN A 415 -9.81 5.60 -26.28
CA GLN A 415 -9.71 4.66 -27.41
C GLN A 415 -10.95 4.75 -28.28
N GLU A 416 -10.72 4.92 -29.58
CA GLU A 416 -11.78 5.07 -30.57
C GLU A 416 -12.18 3.70 -31.15
N PRO A 417 -13.49 3.38 -31.15
CA PRO A 417 -14.00 2.15 -31.77
C PRO A 417 -13.54 1.99 -33.22
N ASN A 418 -13.08 0.78 -33.55
CA ASN A 418 -12.60 0.34 -34.86
C ASN A 418 -11.32 1.02 -35.37
N LEU A 419 -10.73 1.94 -34.60
CA LEU A 419 -9.50 2.66 -34.96
C LEU A 419 -8.33 2.36 -34.01
N SER A 420 -8.62 1.86 -32.82
CA SER A 420 -7.64 1.61 -31.76
C SER A 420 -7.59 0.14 -31.36
N ASN A 421 -6.42 -0.28 -30.85
CA ASN A 421 -6.19 -1.61 -30.31
C ASN A 421 -5.63 -1.54 -28.87
N LEU A 422 -6.00 -2.53 -28.05
CA LEU A 422 -5.48 -2.73 -26.70
C LEU A 422 -4.64 -4.00 -26.66
N ASP A 423 -3.44 -3.90 -26.10
CA ASP A 423 -2.66 -5.06 -25.72
C ASP A 423 -3.30 -5.70 -24.46
N ILE A 424 -3.73 -6.97 -24.57
CA ILE A 424 -4.44 -7.70 -23.52
C ILE A 424 -3.89 -9.11 -23.28
N PHE A 425 -4.10 -9.63 -22.07
CA PHE A 425 -3.85 -11.01 -21.70
C PHE A 425 -4.99 -11.54 -20.81
N LEU A 426 -5.42 -12.79 -21.01
CA LEU A 426 -6.49 -13.39 -20.20
C LEU A 426 -5.90 -14.34 -19.17
N ARG A 427 -6.37 -14.22 -17.92
CA ARG A 427 -5.99 -15.13 -16.83
C ARG A 427 -7.18 -15.51 -15.97
N THR A 428 -7.12 -16.68 -15.35
CA THR A 428 -8.17 -17.15 -14.45
C THR A 428 -8.24 -16.30 -13.17
N SER A 429 -9.46 -15.89 -12.79
CA SER A 429 -9.69 -15.12 -11.55
C SER A 429 -9.56 -15.96 -10.27
N SER A 430 -9.76 -15.31 -9.13
CA SER A 430 -9.92 -15.97 -7.83
C SER A 430 -11.28 -16.65 -7.65
N PHE A 431 -12.30 -16.25 -8.41
CA PHE A 431 -13.61 -16.89 -8.33
C PHE A 431 -13.52 -18.29 -8.88
N LYS A 432 -14.01 -19.24 -8.08
CA LYS A 432 -14.19 -20.63 -8.50
C LYS A 432 -15.67 -20.93 -8.49
N LEU A 433 -16.26 -21.00 -9.67
CA LEU A 433 -17.58 -21.59 -9.79
C LEU A 433 -17.44 -23.12 -9.68
N PRO A 434 -18.23 -23.80 -8.85
CA PRO A 434 -18.21 -25.26 -8.81
C PRO A 434 -18.79 -25.82 -10.12
N ASP A 435 -18.03 -26.68 -10.81
CA ASP A 435 -18.54 -27.53 -11.90
C ASP A 435 -19.46 -28.62 -11.31
N ALA A 436 -20.57 -29.05 -11.93
CA ALA A 436 -20.80 -29.29 -13.36
C ALA A 436 -22.25 -29.06 -13.87
N LYS A 437 -23.15 -28.42 -13.11
CA LYS A 437 -24.56 -28.13 -13.51
C LYS A 437 -25.05 -26.94 -12.69
N LEU A 438 -24.88 -25.71 -13.18
CA LEU A 438 -25.13 -24.42 -12.51
C LEU A 438 -26.60 -24.18 -12.04
N GLN A 439 -27.36 -25.16 -11.56
CA GLN A 439 -28.75 -24.97 -11.10
C GLN A 439 -28.89 -24.42 -9.66
N ARG A 440 -27.80 -24.34 -8.89
CA ARG A 440 -27.84 -23.76 -7.53
C ARG A 440 -28.19 -22.27 -7.61
N PRO A 441 -28.87 -21.71 -6.58
CA PRO A 441 -29.05 -20.27 -6.50
C PRO A 441 -27.70 -19.54 -6.40
N LEU A 442 -27.57 -18.43 -7.12
CA LEU A 442 -26.44 -17.51 -6.98
C LEU A 442 -26.91 -16.23 -6.30
N ILE A 443 -26.25 -15.89 -5.20
CA ILE A 443 -26.41 -14.61 -4.53
C ILE A 443 -25.19 -13.76 -4.84
N MET A 444 -25.39 -12.67 -5.56
CA MET A 444 -24.35 -11.78 -6.07
C MET A 444 -24.49 -10.42 -5.39
N ILE A 445 -23.48 -10.00 -4.65
CA ILE A 445 -23.49 -8.75 -3.86
C ILE A 445 -22.46 -7.80 -4.45
N ALA A 446 -22.94 -6.78 -5.16
CA ALA A 446 -22.10 -5.84 -5.90
C ALA A 446 -22.29 -4.38 -5.49
N ALA A 447 -21.19 -3.63 -5.43
CA ALA A 447 -21.20 -2.18 -5.37
C ALA A 447 -20.47 -1.57 -6.58
N GLY A 448 -21.14 -0.65 -7.28
CA GLY A 448 -20.59 0.04 -8.46
C GLY A 448 -20.06 -0.93 -9.52
N ALA A 449 -18.87 -0.66 -10.06
CA ALA A 449 -18.26 -1.48 -11.11
C ALA A 449 -17.97 -2.94 -10.67
N GLY A 450 -18.12 -3.28 -9.39
CA GLY A 450 -18.09 -4.66 -8.91
C GLY A 450 -19.18 -5.57 -9.50
N VAL A 451 -20.19 -5.01 -10.18
CA VAL A 451 -21.20 -5.80 -10.92
C VAL A 451 -20.64 -6.47 -12.18
N ALA A 452 -19.46 -6.06 -12.66
CA ALA A 452 -18.85 -6.57 -13.89
C ALA A 452 -18.85 -8.11 -14.02
N PRO A 453 -18.22 -8.90 -13.12
CA PRO A 453 -18.23 -10.36 -13.23
C PRO A 453 -19.65 -10.94 -13.13
N PHE A 454 -20.54 -10.32 -12.36
CA PHE A 454 -21.91 -10.81 -12.18
C PHE A 454 -22.78 -10.59 -13.40
N ARG A 455 -22.52 -9.53 -14.17
CA ARG A 455 -23.12 -9.38 -15.49
C ARG A 455 -22.81 -10.58 -16.37
N ALA A 456 -21.54 -10.98 -16.46
CA ALA A 456 -21.15 -12.17 -17.23
C ALA A 456 -21.90 -13.41 -16.73
N PHE A 457 -21.95 -13.63 -15.40
CA PHE A 457 -22.57 -14.82 -14.81
C PHE A 457 -24.09 -14.87 -15.02
N ILE A 458 -24.76 -13.71 -14.94
CA ILE A 458 -26.20 -13.59 -15.18
C ILE A 458 -26.51 -13.91 -16.64
N HIS A 459 -25.80 -13.27 -17.59
CA HIS A 459 -25.99 -13.53 -19.02
C HIS A 459 -25.77 -15.01 -19.36
N ASP A 460 -24.69 -15.61 -18.86
CA ASP A 460 -24.37 -17.03 -19.07
C ASP A 460 -25.51 -17.97 -18.64
N ARG A 461 -26.08 -17.71 -17.47
CA ARG A 461 -27.16 -18.53 -16.89
C ARG A 461 -28.50 -18.26 -17.54
N VAL A 462 -28.81 -17.01 -17.86
CA VAL A 462 -30.06 -16.63 -18.53
C VAL A 462 -30.12 -17.22 -19.94
N GLU A 463 -29.01 -17.25 -20.66
CA GLU A 463 -28.91 -17.87 -21.99
C GLU A 463 -29.20 -19.38 -21.92
N GLN A 464 -28.74 -20.03 -20.86
CA GLN A 464 -29.06 -21.44 -20.57
C GLN A 464 -30.45 -21.64 -19.91
N ASN A 465 -31.25 -20.58 -19.80
CA ASN A 465 -32.56 -20.57 -19.13
C ASN A 465 -32.52 -21.06 -17.67
N ILE A 466 -31.42 -20.80 -16.97
CA ILE A 466 -31.21 -21.12 -15.56
C ILE A 466 -31.58 -19.91 -14.70
N GLY A 467 -32.66 -20.03 -13.92
CA GLY A 467 -33.10 -19.00 -12.97
C GLY A 467 -32.34 -19.00 -11.64
N LYS A 468 -33.00 -18.45 -10.60
CA LYS A 468 -32.47 -18.34 -9.22
C LYS A 468 -31.20 -17.48 -9.12
N ASN A 469 -31.14 -16.42 -9.93
CA ASN A 469 -30.10 -15.39 -9.85
C ASN A 469 -30.60 -14.25 -8.96
N TYR A 470 -29.87 -13.94 -7.89
CA TYR A 470 -30.22 -12.87 -6.95
C TYR A 470 -29.08 -11.85 -6.93
N LEU A 471 -29.32 -10.65 -7.43
CA LEU A 471 -28.36 -9.56 -7.47
C LEU A 471 -28.72 -8.49 -6.42
N PHE A 472 -27.84 -8.27 -5.47
CA PHE A 472 -27.87 -7.14 -4.54
C PHE A 472 -26.90 -6.09 -5.06
N PHE A 473 -27.41 -4.98 -5.60
CA PHE A 473 -26.62 -3.98 -6.29
C PHE A 473 -26.68 -2.60 -5.63
N GLY A 474 -25.53 -1.99 -5.37
CA GLY A 474 -25.41 -0.67 -4.78
C GLY A 474 -24.82 0.37 -5.72
N CYS A 475 -25.47 1.52 -5.82
CA CYS A 475 -24.98 2.71 -6.52
C CYS A 475 -25.43 4.00 -5.80
N ARG A 476 -25.22 5.18 -6.38
CA ARG A 476 -25.57 6.46 -5.74
C ARG A 476 -27.01 6.84 -6.02
N PHE A 477 -27.40 6.87 -7.28
CA PHE A 477 -28.68 7.36 -7.77
C PHE A 477 -29.28 6.40 -8.79
N ARG A 478 -30.59 6.19 -8.70
CA ARG A 478 -31.36 5.36 -9.63
C ARG A 478 -31.23 5.80 -11.09
N ASP A 479 -31.27 7.10 -11.34
CA ASP A 479 -31.35 7.64 -12.70
C ASP A 479 -29.98 8.06 -13.27
N LYS A 480 -28.88 7.87 -12.52
CA LYS A 480 -27.54 8.30 -12.96
C LYS A 480 -26.52 7.18 -13.08
N ASP A 481 -26.47 6.28 -12.10
CA ASP A 481 -25.45 5.23 -12.01
C ASP A 481 -26.02 3.84 -11.66
N TYR A 482 -27.32 3.63 -11.94
CA TYR A 482 -27.90 2.29 -11.98
C TYR A 482 -27.53 1.56 -13.27
N TYR A 483 -26.33 0.99 -13.27
CA TYR A 483 -25.74 0.35 -14.44
C TYR A 483 -26.64 -0.72 -15.06
N LEU A 484 -26.78 -0.65 -16.39
CA LEU A 484 -27.36 -1.69 -17.24
C LEU A 484 -28.80 -2.06 -16.87
N ARG A 485 -29.54 -1.12 -16.27
CA ARG A 485 -30.94 -1.29 -15.85
C ARG A 485 -31.80 -1.91 -16.95
N ASP A 486 -31.64 -1.44 -18.18
CA ASP A 486 -32.42 -1.90 -19.33
C ASP A 486 -32.10 -3.34 -19.73
N GLU A 487 -30.88 -3.82 -19.44
CA GLU A 487 -30.51 -5.23 -19.64
C GLU A 487 -31.18 -6.15 -18.60
N TRP A 488 -31.41 -5.67 -17.37
CA TRP A 488 -31.98 -6.47 -16.30
C TRP A 488 -33.48 -6.71 -16.47
N GLN A 489 -34.19 -5.75 -17.03
CA GLN A 489 -35.65 -5.75 -17.08
C GLN A 489 -36.24 -7.00 -17.75
N PRO A 490 -35.78 -7.42 -18.96
CA PRO A 490 -36.27 -8.65 -19.59
C PRO A 490 -35.98 -9.92 -18.77
N PHE A 491 -34.87 -9.95 -18.01
CA PHE A 491 -34.49 -11.10 -17.20
C PHE A 491 -35.37 -11.24 -15.95
N ILE A 492 -35.79 -10.10 -15.38
CA ILE A 492 -36.72 -10.03 -14.26
C ILE A 492 -38.12 -10.49 -14.70
N GLU A 493 -38.61 -10.01 -15.84
CA GLU A 493 -39.92 -10.39 -16.40
C GLU A 493 -40.01 -11.90 -16.69
N ARG A 494 -38.92 -12.49 -17.18
CA ARG A 494 -38.78 -13.95 -17.39
C ARG A 494 -38.59 -14.73 -16.08
N LYS A 495 -38.54 -14.06 -14.92
CA LYS A 495 -38.27 -14.66 -13.59
C LYS A 495 -36.93 -15.41 -13.50
N LEU A 496 -35.97 -15.00 -14.32
CA LEU A 496 -34.62 -15.57 -14.31
C LEU A 496 -33.67 -14.78 -13.39
N LEU A 497 -33.98 -13.52 -13.11
CA LEU A 497 -33.20 -12.63 -12.25
C LEU A 497 -34.11 -11.91 -11.24
N THR A 498 -33.65 -11.83 -9.98
CA THR A 498 -34.22 -10.96 -8.95
C THR A 498 -33.16 -9.93 -8.57
N VAL A 499 -33.50 -8.64 -8.63
CA VAL A 499 -32.57 -7.54 -8.30
C VAL A 499 -33.07 -6.76 -7.09
N PHE A 500 -32.20 -6.57 -6.11
CA PHE A 500 -32.40 -5.69 -4.96
C PHE A 500 -31.39 -4.55 -5.04
N THR A 501 -31.87 -3.31 -4.94
CA THR A 501 -31.04 -2.12 -5.16
C THR A 501 -30.86 -1.29 -3.89
N ALA A 502 -29.66 -0.73 -3.73
CA ALA A 502 -29.32 0.23 -2.68
C ALA A 502 -28.85 1.54 -3.32
N PHE A 503 -29.58 2.64 -3.10
CA PHE A 503 -29.23 3.97 -3.60
C PHE A 503 -28.72 4.84 -2.46
N SER A 504 -27.40 5.04 -2.41
CA SER A 504 -26.74 5.69 -1.27
C SER A 504 -26.90 7.20 -1.20
N ARG A 505 -27.39 7.84 -2.26
CA ARG A 505 -27.52 9.31 -2.38
C ARG A 505 -28.90 9.78 -2.86
N GLU A 506 -29.84 8.87 -3.10
CA GLU A 506 -31.22 9.20 -3.51
C GLU A 506 -31.96 9.97 -2.41
N ASN A 507 -31.76 9.58 -1.15
CA ASN A 507 -32.19 10.35 0.03
C ASN A 507 -30.96 10.86 0.81
N PRO A 508 -30.72 12.18 0.90
CA PRO A 508 -29.60 12.74 1.67
C PRO A 508 -29.63 12.39 3.16
N ASP A 509 -30.83 12.29 3.74
CA ASP A 509 -31.04 12.06 5.18
C ASP A 509 -30.89 10.59 5.57
N GLN A 510 -31.03 9.67 4.59
CA GLN A 510 -30.96 8.24 4.82
C GLN A 510 -30.15 7.53 3.72
N LYS A 511 -28.87 7.29 4.01
CA LYS A 511 -27.98 6.57 3.10
C LYS A 511 -28.25 5.07 3.16
N ILE A 512 -28.72 4.49 2.05
CA ILE A 512 -28.94 3.05 1.92
C ILE A 512 -27.77 2.41 1.18
N TYR A 513 -27.11 1.45 1.83
CA TYR A 513 -26.02 0.67 1.26
C TYR A 513 -26.44 -0.80 1.08
N VAL A 514 -25.64 -1.56 0.35
CA VAL A 514 -25.96 -2.94 -0.03
C VAL A 514 -26.18 -3.84 1.19
N GLN A 515 -25.37 -3.67 2.23
CA GLN A 515 -25.50 -4.44 3.46
C GLN A 515 -26.85 -4.22 4.17
N HIS A 516 -27.42 -3.01 4.11
CA HIS A 516 -28.75 -2.74 4.66
C HIS A 516 -29.83 -3.52 3.88
N VAL A 517 -29.70 -3.61 2.56
CA VAL A 517 -30.65 -4.34 1.71
C VAL A 517 -30.50 -5.85 1.88
N VAL A 518 -29.27 -6.35 2.04
CA VAL A 518 -28.99 -7.75 2.41
C VAL A 518 -29.64 -8.08 3.75
N TRP A 519 -29.48 -7.22 4.76
CA TRP A 519 -30.12 -7.37 6.06
C TRP A 519 -31.65 -7.39 5.98
N GLN A 520 -32.25 -6.47 5.22
CA GLN A 520 -33.70 -6.46 4.98
C GLN A 520 -34.21 -7.77 4.36
N GLN A 521 -33.40 -8.42 3.51
CA GLN A 521 -33.73 -9.68 2.86
C GLN A 521 -33.14 -10.92 3.58
N ARG A 522 -32.72 -10.79 4.84
CA ARG A 522 -32.00 -11.86 5.57
C ARG A 522 -32.74 -13.20 5.63
N ASP A 523 -34.06 -13.21 5.70
CA ASP A 523 -34.86 -14.44 5.68
C ASP A 523 -34.74 -15.19 4.35
N LEU A 524 -34.85 -14.47 3.23
CA LEU A 524 -34.63 -15.02 1.90
C LEU A 524 -33.18 -15.49 1.76
N PHE A 525 -32.24 -14.66 2.19
CA PHE A 525 -30.81 -14.93 2.13
C PHE A 525 -30.46 -16.23 2.86
N TYR A 526 -30.87 -16.36 4.12
CA TYR A 526 -30.61 -17.52 4.96
C TYR A 526 -31.24 -18.78 4.38
N ARG A 527 -32.50 -18.71 3.92
CA ARG A 527 -33.19 -19.84 3.28
C ARG A 527 -32.46 -20.33 2.03
N LEU A 528 -32.07 -19.41 1.13
CA LEU A 528 -31.34 -19.76 -0.09
C LEU A 528 -29.99 -20.40 0.25
N PHE A 529 -29.27 -19.85 1.21
CA PHE A 529 -27.95 -20.35 1.58
C PHE A 529 -28.02 -21.69 2.32
N ASN A 530 -28.84 -21.80 3.36
CA ASN A 530 -28.87 -22.97 4.23
C ASN A 530 -29.63 -24.14 3.60
N GLU A 531 -30.81 -23.90 3.02
CA GLU A 531 -31.69 -24.97 2.51
C GLU A 531 -31.41 -25.30 1.04
N GLN A 532 -31.09 -24.29 0.22
CA GLN A 532 -30.91 -24.47 -1.22
C GLN A 532 -29.44 -24.50 -1.65
N ASN A 533 -28.52 -24.51 -0.68
CA ASN A 533 -27.07 -24.59 -0.90
C ASN A 533 -26.56 -23.51 -1.87
N ALA A 534 -27.08 -22.28 -1.73
CA ALA A 534 -26.66 -21.16 -2.57
C ALA A 534 -25.17 -20.85 -2.40
N ILE A 535 -24.63 -20.22 -3.44
CA ILE A 535 -23.27 -19.67 -3.45
C ILE A 535 -23.37 -18.15 -3.38
N ILE A 536 -22.56 -17.55 -2.51
CA ILE A 536 -22.48 -16.10 -2.33
C ILE A 536 -21.21 -15.60 -2.99
N LEU A 537 -21.36 -14.62 -3.86
CA LEU A 537 -20.28 -13.96 -4.60
C LEU A 537 -20.33 -12.48 -4.30
N ILE A 538 -19.19 -11.90 -3.91
CA ILE A 538 -19.11 -10.51 -3.44
C ILE A 538 -18.03 -9.77 -4.23
N ALA A 539 -18.37 -8.63 -4.82
CA ALA A 539 -17.46 -7.80 -5.60
C ALA A 539 -17.77 -6.31 -5.42
N GLY A 540 -16.76 -5.45 -5.31
CA GLY A 540 -17.03 -4.03 -5.02
C GLY A 540 -15.77 -3.21 -4.76
N LYS A 541 -15.88 -1.87 -4.82
CA LYS A 541 -14.78 -0.95 -4.56
C LYS A 541 -15.02 -0.18 -3.26
N SER A 542 -14.47 -0.70 -2.15
CA SER A 542 -14.23 0.04 -0.90
C SER A 542 -13.36 -0.81 0.03
N LYS A 543 -12.47 -0.18 0.80
CA LYS A 543 -11.63 -0.85 1.80
C LYS A 543 -12.48 -1.57 2.85
N GLN A 544 -13.58 -0.94 3.27
CA GLN A 544 -14.49 -1.46 4.30
C GLN A 544 -15.62 -2.35 3.76
N TYR A 545 -15.88 -2.34 2.44
CA TYR A 545 -17.07 -3.02 1.89
C TYR A 545 -17.07 -4.54 2.12
N PRO A 546 -15.97 -5.28 1.87
CA PRO A 546 -15.94 -6.71 2.17
C PRO A 546 -16.18 -7.01 3.65
N GLU A 547 -15.64 -6.19 4.55
CA GLU A 547 -15.77 -6.35 6.00
C GLU A 547 -17.20 -6.08 6.46
N LEU A 548 -17.83 -4.98 6.01
CA LEU A 548 -19.23 -4.67 6.32
C LEU A 548 -20.20 -5.73 5.82
N VAL A 549 -19.98 -6.26 4.61
CA VAL A 549 -20.79 -7.37 4.11
C VAL A 549 -20.56 -8.61 4.96
N ARG A 550 -19.30 -8.92 5.32
CA ARG A 550 -18.95 -10.06 6.17
C ARG A 550 -19.64 -9.98 7.53
N GLU A 551 -19.56 -8.84 8.22
CA GLU A 551 -20.24 -8.56 9.49
C GLU A 551 -21.74 -8.79 9.38
N THR A 552 -22.36 -8.26 8.32
CA THR A 552 -23.79 -8.47 8.06
C THR A 552 -24.13 -9.95 7.87
N LEU A 553 -23.27 -10.72 7.20
CA LEU A 553 -23.47 -12.17 7.10
C LEU A 553 -23.38 -12.84 8.47
N THR A 554 -22.35 -12.52 9.25
CA THR A 554 -22.17 -13.00 10.64
C THR A 554 -23.44 -12.76 11.47
N ASP A 555 -24.01 -11.55 11.40
CA ASP A 555 -25.24 -11.20 12.12
C ASP A 555 -26.47 -11.97 11.64
N ILE A 556 -26.60 -12.22 10.34
CA ILE A 556 -27.69 -13.04 9.79
C ILE A 556 -27.61 -14.48 10.32
N PHE A 557 -26.42 -15.09 10.31
CA PHE A 557 -26.27 -16.45 10.86
C PHE A 557 -26.54 -16.49 12.35
N ARG A 558 -26.11 -15.46 13.09
CA ARG A 558 -26.37 -15.33 14.52
C ARG A 558 -27.86 -15.29 14.83
N GLU A 559 -28.61 -14.41 14.17
CA GLU A 559 -30.07 -14.30 14.36
C GLU A 559 -30.79 -15.61 14.00
N LYS A 560 -30.34 -16.32 12.97
CA LYS A 560 -31.05 -17.50 12.44
C LYS A 560 -30.63 -18.84 13.03
N GLN A 561 -29.51 -18.90 13.76
CA GLN A 561 -29.01 -20.13 14.39
C GLN A 561 -29.06 -20.10 15.93
N GLN A 562 -29.38 -18.97 16.55
CA GLN A 562 -29.68 -18.92 17.98
C GLN A 562 -30.90 -19.80 18.30
N ASN A 563 -30.62 -21.01 18.80
CA ASN A 563 -31.52 -21.76 19.67
C ASN A 563 -31.26 -21.28 21.11
N ASP A 564 -32.33 -21.17 21.91
CA ASP A 564 -32.30 -20.70 23.32
C ASP A 564 -31.34 -21.47 24.26
N ASP A 565 -30.68 -22.54 23.79
CA ASP A 565 -29.82 -23.43 24.58
C ASP A 565 -28.30 -23.19 24.43
N HIS A 566 -27.83 -22.39 23.47
CA HIS A 566 -26.39 -22.16 23.25
C HIS A 566 -26.03 -20.68 23.13
N ASN A 567 -25.32 -20.19 24.15
CA ASN A 567 -24.71 -18.87 24.17
C ASN A 567 -23.35 -18.93 23.43
N ASP A 568 -23.39 -19.27 22.14
CA ASP A 568 -22.19 -19.33 21.29
C ASP A 568 -21.68 -17.90 21.04
N GLY A 569 -20.44 -17.61 21.47
CA GLY A 569 -19.82 -16.28 21.37
C GLY A 569 -19.50 -15.85 19.94
N ASP A 570 -19.18 -14.56 19.76
CA ASP A 570 -18.89 -13.92 18.45
C ASP A 570 -17.85 -14.68 17.60
N ASP A 571 -16.87 -15.31 18.25
CA ASP A 571 -15.83 -16.11 17.59
C ASP A 571 -16.40 -17.31 16.82
N TYR A 572 -17.56 -17.87 17.22
CA TYR A 572 -18.16 -19.02 16.54
C TYR A 572 -18.61 -18.66 15.12
N TYR A 573 -19.37 -17.57 14.99
CA TYR A 573 -19.95 -17.17 13.71
C TYR A 573 -18.88 -16.66 12.74
N GLU A 574 -17.86 -15.96 13.23
CA GLU A 574 -16.70 -15.59 12.40
C GLU A 574 -15.91 -16.81 11.90
N ASN A 575 -15.74 -17.84 12.73
CA ASN A 575 -15.16 -19.11 12.31
C ASN A 575 -16.06 -19.84 11.30
N LEU A 576 -17.38 -19.74 11.44
CA LEU A 576 -18.34 -20.31 10.50
C LEU A 576 -18.26 -19.66 9.11
N ILE A 577 -18.21 -18.32 9.04
CA ILE A 577 -18.00 -17.61 7.78
C ILE A 577 -16.66 -18.01 7.16
N SER A 578 -15.58 -18.05 7.96
CA SER A 578 -14.24 -18.48 7.51
C SER A 578 -14.26 -19.91 6.95
N LYS A 579 -15.04 -20.81 7.54
CA LYS A 579 -15.27 -22.16 7.04
C LYS A 579 -15.97 -22.13 5.68
N PHE A 580 -17.02 -21.34 5.50
CA PHE A 580 -17.71 -21.22 4.21
C PHE A 580 -16.85 -20.59 3.10
N GLU A 581 -15.95 -19.67 3.45
CA GLU A 581 -14.93 -19.15 2.53
C GLU A 581 -13.95 -20.23 2.09
N SER A 582 -13.47 -21.06 3.03
CA SER A 582 -12.57 -22.17 2.72
C SER A 582 -13.22 -23.20 1.79
N GLN A 583 -14.53 -23.39 1.93
CA GLN A 583 -15.36 -24.27 1.09
C GLN A 583 -15.79 -23.63 -0.23
N LYS A 584 -15.40 -22.37 -0.50
CA LYS A 584 -15.82 -21.60 -1.68
C LYS A 584 -17.34 -21.43 -1.82
N ARG A 585 -18.09 -21.51 -0.71
CA ARG A 585 -19.52 -21.19 -0.67
C ARG A 585 -19.76 -19.69 -0.53
N ILE A 586 -18.86 -18.99 0.15
CA ILE A 586 -18.77 -17.53 0.17
C ILE A 586 -17.46 -17.17 -0.53
N GLN A 587 -17.50 -16.28 -1.50
CA GLN A 587 -16.32 -15.87 -2.25
C GLN A 587 -16.32 -14.36 -2.42
N PHE A 588 -15.19 -13.76 -2.09
CA PHE A 588 -14.90 -12.37 -2.36
C PHE A 588 -14.02 -12.28 -3.61
N GLU A 589 -14.31 -11.30 -4.45
CA GLU A 589 -13.41 -10.94 -5.54
C GLU A 589 -12.09 -10.46 -4.93
N SER A 590 -11.06 -11.29 -5.05
CA SER A 590 -9.71 -10.87 -4.69
C SER A 590 -9.29 -9.87 -5.75
N LYS A 591 -9.39 -8.58 -5.42
CA LYS A 591 -8.65 -7.57 -6.16
C LYS A 591 -7.19 -7.72 -5.77
N SER A 592 -6.54 -8.74 -6.30
CA SER A 592 -5.11 -8.71 -6.56
C SER A 592 -4.89 -7.65 -7.64
N PHE A 593 -5.07 -6.39 -7.25
CA PHE A 593 -4.15 -5.36 -7.72
C PHE A 593 -2.81 -5.95 -7.35
N GLY A 594 -2.12 -6.49 -8.35
CA GLY A 594 -0.69 -6.67 -8.21
C GLY A 594 -0.21 -5.27 -7.88
N VAL A 595 -0.04 -4.97 -6.60
CA VAL A 595 1.09 -4.15 -6.20
C VAL A 595 2.25 -5.01 -6.68
N ASN A 596 2.60 -4.84 -7.96
CA ASN A 596 3.94 -5.10 -8.41
C ASN A 596 4.71 -4.18 -7.49
N TYR A 597 5.17 -4.73 -6.35
CA TYR A 597 6.18 -4.07 -5.55
C TYR A 597 7.23 -3.74 -6.57
N SER A 598 7.32 -2.43 -6.85
CA SER A 598 7.96 -1.98 -8.06
C SER A 598 9.31 -2.64 -8.12
N THR A 599 9.72 -3.09 -9.30
CA THR A 599 11.10 -3.44 -9.57
C THR A 599 12.04 -2.43 -8.90
N THR A 600 11.63 -1.15 -8.79
CA THR A 600 12.28 -0.05 -8.06
C THR A 600 12.51 -0.21 -6.55
N THR A 601 11.65 -0.92 -5.79
CA THR A 601 11.86 -1.16 -4.33
C THR A 601 12.85 -2.31 -4.14
N GLN A 602 12.71 -3.36 -4.95
CA GLN A 602 13.70 -4.44 -5.03
C GLN A 602 15.04 -3.92 -5.56
N GLN A 603 15.03 -3.08 -6.59
CA GLN A 603 16.21 -2.39 -7.14
C GLN A 603 16.83 -1.43 -6.13
N HIS A 604 16.04 -0.73 -5.30
CA HIS A 604 16.59 0.11 -4.24
C HIS A 604 17.33 -0.70 -3.19
N ILE A 605 16.72 -1.78 -2.70
CA ILE A 605 17.37 -2.69 -1.74
C ILE A 605 18.58 -3.35 -2.38
N ASN A 606 18.48 -3.79 -3.65
CA ASN A 606 19.61 -4.31 -4.41
C ASN A 606 20.72 -3.27 -4.58
N ARG A 607 20.39 -1.99 -4.82
CA ARG A 607 21.36 -0.91 -4.95
C ARG A 607 22.06 -0.62 -3.63
N ILE A 608 21.34 -0.58 -2.50
CA ILE A 608 21.96 -0.42 -1.18
C ILE A 608 22.87 -1.61 -0.87
N LEU A 609 22.44 -2.83 -1.20
CA LEU A 609 23.27 -4.04 -1.08
C LEU A 609 24.50 -4.02 -2.01
N LEU A 610 24.41 -3.42 -3.19
CA LEU A 610 25.54 -3.28 -4.13
C LEU A 610 26.50 -2.15 -3.74
N SER A 611 26.00 -0.96 -3.40
CA SER A 611 26.79 0.20 -2.96
C SER A 611 27.50 -0.03 -1.63
N SER A 612 27.01 -0.98 -0.83
CA SER A 612 27.65 -1.38 0.42
C SER A 612 29.01 -2.08 0.27
N GLY A 613 29.47 -2.35 -0.96
CA GLY A 613 30.71 -3.09 -1.20
C GLY A 613 30.66 -4.56 -0.75
N LEU A 614 29.48 -5.06 -0.35
CA LEU A 614 29.25 -6.45 0.03
C LEU A 614 29.24 -7.42 -1.17
N ILE A 615 29.19 -6.90 -2.38
CA ILE A 615 29.09 -7.66 -3.62
C ILE A 615 30.36 -7.44 -4.45
N THR A 616 31.25 -8.42 -4.45
CA THR A 616 32.24 -8.57 -5.52
C THR A 616 31.66 -9.50 -6.58
N ALA A 617 31.74 -9.09 -7.85
CA ALA A 617 31.34 -9.88 -9.01
C ALA A 617 31.97 -11.30 -8.97
N ALA A 618 31.20 -12.30 -9.39
CA ALA A 618 31.58 -13.70 -9.28
C ALA A 618 32.87 -14.04 -10.06
N GLY A 619 33.79 -14.72 -9.38
CA GLY A 619 34.94 -15.39 -9.98
C GLY A 619 35.52 -16.41 -8.99
N LEU A 620 35.56 -17.68 -9.41
CA LEU A 620 36.17 -18.86 -8.81
C LEU A 620 37.22 -18.61 -7.72
N PHE A 621 37.09 -19.24 -6.54
CA PHE A 621 38.09 -20.07 -5.84
C PHE A 621 37.63 -20.38 -4.40
N GLY A 622 38.18 -21.48 -3.85
CA GLY A 622 37.67 -22.20 -2.69
C GLY A 622 38.07 -21.67 -1.31
N LEU A 623 37.39 -22.27 -0.34
CA LEU A 623 37.82 -22.62 1.02
C LEU A 623 38.19 -21.52 2.05
N ASN A 624 37.48 -21.62 3.18
CA ASN A 624 37.98 -21.79 4.55
C ASN A 624 37.64 -20.74 5.63
N GLU A 625 37.11 -21.33 6.70
CA GLU A 625 37.22 -21.00 8.13
C GLU A 625 36.77 -19.63 8.63
N TRP A 626 35.57 -19.61 9.24
CA TRP A 626 35.24 -18.63 10.27
C TRP A 626 35.19 -19.32 11.64
N GLN A 627 36.18 -18.98 12.46
CA GLN A 627 36.28 -19.37 13.85
C GLN A 627 35.15 -18.74 14.67
N ARG A 628 34.62 -19.54 15.61
CA ARG A 628 33.64 -19.13 16.61
C ARG A 628 34.19 -17.97 17.45
N VAL A 629 33.59 -16.80 17.33
CA VAL A 629 33.58 -15.81 18.42
C VAL A 629 32.21 -15.93 19.09
N ARG A 630 32.17 -16.63 20.22
CA ARG A 630 31.07 -16.48 21.19
C ARG A 630 31.32 -15.16 21.91
N CYS A 631 30.60 -14.10 21.53
CA CYS A 631 30.45 -12.97 22.44
C CYS A 631 29.47 -13.40 23.54
N ALA A 632 29.97 -13.43 24.76
CA ALA A 632 29.23 -13.80 25.96
C ALA A 632 28.73 -12.53 26.66
N GLU A 633 28.01 -11.64 25.97
CA GLU A 633 27.51 -10.41 26.62
C GLU A 633 26.42 -9.68 25.81
N CYS A 634 25.37 -10.39 25.40
CA CYS A 634 24.16 -9.75 24.89
C CYS A 634 22.90 -10.45 25.43
N ARG A 635 22.63 -10.26 26.73
CA ARG A 635 21.29 -10.43 27.30
C ARG A 635 20.70 -9.04 27.56
N SER A 636 20.06 -8.46 26.56
CA SER A 636 18.99 -7.45 26.74
C SER A 636 18.43 -7.05 25.38
N ASN A 637 17.60 -7.91 24.80
CA ASN A 637 16.66 -7.54 23.75
C ASN A 637 15.39 -7.02 24.43
N ASP A 638 15.21 -5.71 24.49
CA ASP A 638 13.92 -5.07 24.80
C ASP A 638 13.90 -3.64 24.24
N GLN A 639 13.11 -3.42 23.16
CA GLN A 639 12.45 -2.18 22.70
C GLN A 639 12.10 -2.37 21.19
N LYS A 640 10.87 -2.59 20.73
CA LYS A 640 9.60 -1.90 21.00
C LYS A 640 8.47 -2.87 21.41
N ARG A 641 8.50 -3.32 22.65
CA ARG A 641 7.31 -3.18 23.48
C ARG A 641 7.53 -1.93 24.31
N LEU A 642 6.49 -1.13 24.54
CA LEU A 642 6.56 -0.10 25.59
C LEU A 642 7.13 -0.76 26.84
N ARG A 643 8.23 -0.21 27.36
CA ARG A 643 8.78 -0.68 28.63
C ARG A 643 7.63 -0.58 29.64
N PRO A 644 7.32 -1.63 30.42
CA PRO A 644 6.45 -1.43 31.57
C PRO A 644 7.08 -0.33 32.42
N ASN A 645 6.28 0.67 32.81
CA ASN A 645 6.77 1.79 33.61
C ASN A 645 7.54 1.24 34.81
N SER A 646 8.72 1.79 35.09
CA SER A 646 9.46 1.44 36.29
C SER A 646 8.62 1.78 37.53
N ASN A 647 8.95 1.18 38.68
CA ASN A 647 8.24 1.50 39.93
C ASN A 647 8.31 3.00 40.26
N GLU A 648 9.38 3.67 39.86
CA GLU A 648 9.59 5.11 40.02
C GLU A 648 8.74 5.93 39.04
N GLU A 649 8.56 5.46 37.80
CA GLU A 649 7.65 6.09 36.83
C GLU A 649 6.18 5.96 37.26
N LEU A 650 5.78 4.79 37.75
CA LEU A 650 4.46 4.59 38.36
C LEU A 650 4.30 5.45 39.62
N ALA A 651 5.35 5.57 40.45
CA ALA A 651 5.34 6.44 41.62
C ALA A 651 5.22 7.93 41.26
N LEU A 652 5.72 8.35 40.09
CA LEU A 652 5.56 9.71 39.57
C LEU A 652 4.10 9.96 39.18
N PHE A 653 3.48 9.08 38.39
CA PHE A 653 2.05 9.18 38.06
C PHE A 653 1.18 9.17 39.33
N ASP A 654 1.48 8.31 40.31
CA ASP A 654 0.78 8.26 41.59
C ASP A 654 0.93 9.55 42.41
N ALA A 655 2.13 10.13 42.46
CA ALA A 655 2.37 11.38 43.16
C ALA A 655 1.62 12.55 42.48
N ILE A 656 1.60 12.56 41.15
CA ILE A 656 0.82 13.51 40.35
C ILE A 656 -0.67 13.37 40.66
N ARG A 657 -1.22 12.16 40.78
CA ARG A 657 -2.63 11.92 41.16
C ARG A 657 -2.95 12.30 42.60
N LYS A 658 -2.00 12.18 43.52
CA LYS A 658 -2.14 12.54 44.95
C LYS A 658 -1.84 14.01 45.28
N ASN A 659 -1.39 14.78 44.28
CA ASN A 659 -1.02 16.20 44.40
C ASN A 659 0.18 16.41 45.33
N ASP A 660 1.11 15.45 45.35
CA ASP A 660 2.25 15.45 46.27
C ASP A 660 3.47 16.11 45.59
N SER A 661 3.46 17.45 45.54
CA SER A 661 4.51 18.24 44.89
C SER A 661 5.90 18.01 45.49
N VAL A 662 5.97 17.70 46.80
CA VAL A 662 7.22 17.38 47.51
C VAL A 662 7.79 16.05 47.05
N LYS A 663 6.95 15.03 46.87
CA LYS A 663 7.39 13.73 46.36
C LYS A 663 7.79 13.80 44.89
N ILE A 664 7.09 14.58 44.08
CA ILE A 664 7.45 14.81 42.67
C ILE A 664 8.83 15.47 42.58
N ASP A 665 9.08 16.52 43.37
CA ASP A 665 10.39 17.19 43.39
C ASP A 665 11.52 16.25 43.81
N LYS A 666 11.28 15.41 44.83
CA LYS A 666 12.24 14.37 45.25
C LYS A 666 12.49 13.33 44.17
N LEU A 667 11.46 12.91 43.42
CA LEU A 667 11.60 11.93 42.34
C LEU A 667 12.38 12.52 41.16
N LEU A 668 12.05 13.75 40.75
CA LEU A 668 12.69 14.41 39.60
C LEU A 668 14.14 14.84 39.89
N LYS A 669 14.41 15.40 41.08
CA LYS A 669 15.78 15.81 41.46
C LYS A 669 16.65 14.68 42.00
N GLY A 670 16.03 13.68 42.61
CA GLY A 670 16.72 12.55 43.24
C GLY A 670 17.08 11.40 42.28
N ASN A 671 16.55 11.40 41.05
CA ASN A 671 16.80 10.36 40.06
C ASN A 671 17.07 10.95 38.67
N PRO A 672 18.34 11.18 38.29
CA PRO A 672 18.70 11.76 36.98
C PRO A 672 18.35 10.86 35.78
N ASN A 673 18.00 9.58 36.00
CA ASN A 673 17.59 8.66 34.94
C ASN A 673 16.06 8.60 34.75
N LEU A 674 15.28 9.33 35.58
CA LEU A 674 13.83 9.37 35.45
C LEU A 674 13.45 10.26 34.25
N TYR A 675 12.90 9.64 33.21
CA TYR A 675 12.50 10.36 32.01
C TYR A 675 11.16 11.07 32.21
N VAL A 676 11.17 12.41 32.27
CA VAL A 676 9.99 13.25 32.57
C VAL A 676 8.86 13.12 31.53
N ASN A 677 9.20 12.81 30.27
CA ASN A 677 8.24 12.58 29.18
C ASN A 677 7.91 11.08 29.01
N THR A 678 8.05 10.30 30.07
CA THR A 678 7.59 8.89 30.07
C THR A 678 6.11 8.82 29.74
N ARG A 679 5.66 7.67 29.21
CA ARG A 679 4.26 7.46 28.87
C ARG A 679 3.66 6.39 29.77
N HIS A 680 2.43 6.62 30.21
CA HIS A 680 1.61 5.62 30.85
C HIS A 680 1.19 4.54 29.85
N ALA A 681 0.67 3.40 30.33
CA ALA A 681 0.18 2.29 29.50
C ALA A 681 -0.91 2.68 28.48
N LEU A 682 -1.55 3.83 28.66
CA LEU A 682 -2.57 4.39 27.75
C LEU A 682 -2.03 5.50 26.81
N GLY A 683 -0.72 5.78 26.82
CA GLY A 683 -0.09 6.74 25.90
C GLY A 683 0.03 8.19 26.41
N TRP A 684 -0.41 8.49 27.64
CA TRP A 684 -0.31 9.83 28.23
C TRP A 684 1.00 10.10 28.95
N THR A 685 1.45 11.36 28.97
CA THR A 685 2.64 11.79 29.71
C THR A 685 2.25 12.28 31.12
N PRO A 686 3.21 12.40 32.05
CA PRO A 686 3.02 13.09 33.33
C PRO A 686 2.39 14.48 33.17
N LEU A 687 2.79 15.21 32.12
CA LEU A 687 2.29 16.56 31.84
C LEU A 687 0.82 16.55 31.39
N HIS A 688 0.39 15.58 30.56
CA HIS A 688 -1.02 15.40 30.19
C HIS A 688 -1.91 15.14 31.40
N LEU A 689 -1.46 14.29 32.33
CA LEU A 689 -2.21 13.99 33.55
C LEU A 689 -2.31 15.23 34.46
N ALA A 690 -1.21 15.93 34.68
CA ALA A 690 -1.19 17.13 35.52
C ALA A 690 -2.07 18.26 34.94
N ALA A 691 -2.08 18.41 33.61
CA ALA A 691 -2.89 19.40 32.90
C ALA A 691 -4.39 19.08 32.96
N THR A 692 -4.77 17.82 32.70
CA THR A 692 -6.17 17.35 32.81
C THR A 692 -6.74 17.52 34.23
N LEU A 693 -5.88 17.42 35.25
CA LEU A 693 -6.27 17.58 36.65
C LEU A 693 -6.19 19.05 37.14
N GLY A 694 -5.79 20.00 36.28
CA GLY A 694 -5.67 21.42 36.61
C GLY A 694 -4.61 21.76 37.68
N ARG A 695 -3.56 20.94 37.82
CA ARG A 695 -2.56 21.05 38.90
C ARG A 695 -1.40 21.95 38.50
N SER A 696 -1.65 23.26 38.50
CA SER A 696 -0.70 24.30 38.06
C SER A 696 0.70 24.19 38.68
N GLU A 697 0.81 23.95 39.99
CA GLU A 697 2.11 23.78 40.68
C GLU A 697 2.91 22.60 40.14
N ILE A 698 2.26 21.47 39.88
CA ILE A 698 2.89 20.26 39.34
C ILE A 698 3.25 20.43 37.86
N VAL A 699 2.38 21.09 37.08
CA VAL A 699 2.67 21.43 35.68
C VAL A 699 3.94 22.28 35.60
N GLN A 700 4.09 23.27 36.49
CA GLN A 700 5.32 24.07 36.57
C GLN A 700 6.54 23.18 36.90
N GLN A 701 6.44 22.29 37.90
CA GLN A 701 7.54 21.39 38.27
C GLN A 701 7.98 20.47 37.12
N LEU A 702 7.02 19.94 36.35
CA LEU A 702 7.30 19.05 35.21
C LEU A 702 7.97 19.82 34.07
N LEU A 703 7.50 21.02 33.74
CA LEU A 703 8.08 21.86 32.69
C LEU A 703 9.50 22.31 33.06
N GLU A 704 9.75 22.68 34.32
CA GLU A 704 11.10 23.00 34.81
C GLU A 704 12.05 21.79 34.76
N ALA A 705 11.51 20.58 34.88
CA ALA A 705 12.25 19.34 34.71
C ALA A 705 12.43 18.91 33.24
N GLY A 706 11.99 19.73 32.27
CA GLY A 706 12.15 19.47 30.83
C GLY A 706 11.02 18.67 30.20
N ALA A 707 9.82 18.67 30.78
CA ALA A 707 8.64 18.12 30.11
C ALA A 707 8.38 18.89 28.81
N ASP A 708 8.07 18.16 27.74
CA ASP A 708 7.74 18.74 26.45
C ASP A 708 6.28 19.23 26.46
N PRO A 709 6.03 20.56 26.38
CA PRO A 709 4.68 21.10 26.39
C PRO A 709 3.86 20.74 25.14
N ASP A 710 4.53 20.36 24.05
CA ASP A 710 3.93 20.08 22.74
C ASP A 710 3.86 18.58 22.43
N ALA A 711 4.28 17.72 23.37
CA ALA A 711 4.09 16.28 23.26
C ALA A 711 2.61 15.98 23.07
N ILE A 712 2.28 15.20 22.03
CA ILE A 712 0.92 14.73 21.78
C ILE A 712 0.65 13.45 22.56
N ASP A 713 -0.61 13.23 22.93
CA ASP A 713 -1.05 11.92 23.42
C ASP A 713 -1.13 10.88 22.29
N GLU A 714 -1.10 9.62 22.69
CA GLU A 714 -1.14 8.46 21.78
C GLU A 714 -2.38 7.58 22.06
N PHE A 715 -3.38 8.14 22.75
CA PHE A 715 -4.62 7.41 23.03
C PHE A 715 -5.54 7.47 21.81
N SER A 716 -5.65 6.34 21.10
CA SER A 716 -6.61 6.18 20.00
C SER A 716 -8.02 5.94 20.54
N ASN A 717 -8.45 4.69 20.70
CA ASN A 717 -9.73 4.38 21.33
C ASN A 717 -9.60 3.17 22.24
N ALA A 718 -10.54 3.05 23.19
CA ALA A 718 -10.49 1.99 24.20
C ALA A 718 -10.54 0.58 23.60
N GLY A 719 -11.16 0.38 22.42
CA GLY A 719 -11.20 -0.90 21.72
C GLY A 719 -9.88 -1.29 21.07
N GLN A 720 -9.23 -0.33 20.41
CA GLN A 720 -7.92 -0.51 19.80
C GLN A 720 -6.84 -0.73 20.87
N ILE A 721 -6.82 0.07 21.93
CA ILE A 721 -5.88 -0.09 23.05
C ILE A 721 -6.12 -1.43 23.77
N ALA A 722 -7.38 -1.84 23.95
CA ALA A 722 -7.71 -3.16 24.48
C ALA A 722 -7.13 -4.30 23.61
N HIS A 723 -7.23 -4.17 22.29
CA HIS A 723 -6.67 -5.13 21.34
C HIS A 723 -5.13 -5.16 21.36
N GLU A 724 -4.49 -3.98 21.31
CA GLU A 724 -3.03 -3.80 21.27
C GLU A 724 -2.36 -4.30 22.56
N HIS A 725 -2.97 -4.01 23.72
CA HIS A 725 -2.42 -4.36 25.04
C HIS A 725 -2.98 -5.66 25.61
N ARG A 726 -3.86 -6.37 24.87
CA ARG A 726 -4.57 -7.59 25.32
C ARG A 726 -5.34 -7.38 26.62
N LEU A 727 -5.88 -6.17 26.81
CA LEU A 727 -6.75 -5.82 27.93
C LEU A 727 -8.21 -6.00 27.50
N ARG A 728 -9.13 -6.19 28.45
CA ARG A 728 -10.55 -6.11 28.10
C ARG A 728 -10.91 -4.64 27.91
N TYR A 729 -11.82 -4.35 26.99
CA TYR A 729 -12.36 -3.01 26.75
C TYR A 729 -12.73 -2.28 28.05
N TYR A 730 -13.45 -2.97 28.95
CA TYR A 730 -13.83 -2.45 30.27
C TYR A 730 -12.64 -2.20 31.22
N ASP A 731 -11.55 -2.95 31.09
CA ASP A 731 -10.35 -2.69 31.90
C ASP A 731 -9.65 -1.40 31.41
N VAL A 732 -9.64 -1.13 30.10
CA VAL A 732 -9.10 0.12 29.53
C VAL A 732 -9.94 1.32 29.95
N LEU A 733 -11.27 1.23 29.89
CA LEU A 733 -12.17 2.27 30.38
C LEU A 733 -12.01 2.49 31.88
N ARG A 734 -11.92 1.42 32.68
CA ARG A 734 -11.68 1.52 34.13
C ARG A 734 -10.34 2.19 34.44
N ILE A 735 -9.27 1.86 33.73
CA ILE A 735 -7.95 2.50 33.90
C ILE A 735 -8.07 4.00 33.56
N ARG A 736 -8.72 4.34 32.45
CA ARG A 736 -8.94 5.73 32.02
C ARG A 736 -9.73 6.55 33.05
N GLU A 737 -10.82 6.00 33.56
CA GLU A 737 -11.68 6.65 34.56
C GLU A 737 -10.99 6.75 35.94
N HIS A 738 -10.32 5.68 36.38
CA HIS A 738 -9.74 5.59 37.71
C HIS A 738 -8.36 6.26 37.84
N GLU A 739 -7.57 6.30 36.76
CA GLU A 739 -6.20 6.83 36.79
C GLU A 739 -6.08 8.25 36.21
N PHE A 740 -7.02 8.72 35.38
CA PHE A 740 -6.91 10.01 34.70
C PHE A 740 -8.01 11.00 35.08
N ASN A 741 -9.24 10.87 34.57
CA ASN A 741 -10.36 11.75 34.91
C ASN A 741 -11.69 11.15 34.43
N ASP A 742 -12.78 11.29 35.19
CA ASP A 742 -14.14 10.87 34.83
C ASP A 742 -14.84 11.83 33.85
N MET A 743 -14.30 13.04 33.65
CA MET A 743 -14.82 14.04 32.70
C MET A 743 -14.57 13.70 31.22
N LEU A 744 -13.73 12.70 30.90
CA LEU A 744 -13.45 12.31 29.52
C LEU A 744 -14.50 11.32 29.02
N ALA A 745 -15.27 11.71 28.00
CA ALA A 745 -16.28 10.83 27.38
C ALA A 745 -15.66 9.48 26.91
N ASN A 746 -16.26 8.37 27.33
CA ASN A 746 -15.74 7.01 27.15
C ASN A 746 -15.66 6.52 25.68
N ASN A 747 -16.28 7.24 24.75
CA ASN A 747 -16.40 6.87 23.34
C ASN A 747 -15.71 7.86 22.38
N VAL A 748 -14.96 8.83 22.90
CA VAL A 748 -14.29 9.85 22.10
C VAL A 748 -12.79 9.61 22.13
N SER A 749 -12.21 9.42 20.93
CA SER A 749 -10.77 9.44 20.70
C SER A 749 -10.27 10.87 20.93
N PHE A 750 -9.05 11.05 21.43
CA PHE A 750 -8.44 12.38 21.61
C PHE A 750 -7.05 12.40 20.98
N LEU A 751 -6.80 11.53 20.00
CA LEU A 751 -5.49 11.32 19.44
C LEU A 751 -4.91 12.62 18.89
N GLY A 752 -3.67 12.93 19.29
CA GLY A 752 -3.00 14.17 18.90
C GLY A 752 -3.23 15.33 19.86
N THR A 753 -3.81 15.10 21.05
CA THR A 753 -4.11 16.14 22.03
C THR A 753 -2.88 16.45 22.90
N THR A 754 -2.55 17.74 23.07
CA THR A 754 -1.42 18.22 23.88
C THR A 754 -1.84 18.58 25.31
N ALA A 755 -0.87 18.84 26.20
CA ALA A 755 -1.16 19.33 27.56
C ALA A 755 -1.99 20.63 27.57
N LEU A 756 -1.82 21.50 26.57
CA LEU A 756 -2.57 22.75 26.45
C LEU A 756 -4.05 22.51 26.13
N HIS A 757 -4.38 21.50 25.32
CA HIS A 757 -5.76 21.10 25.08
C HIS A 757 -6.43 20.60 26.37
N TYR A 758 -5.74 19.72 27.12
CA TYR A 758 -6.25 19.19 28.38
C TYR A 758 -6.44 20.27 29.45
N ALA A 759 -5.54 21.27 29.50
CA ALA A 759 -5.68 22.42 30.39
C ALA A 759 -6.89 23.32 30.02
N CYS A 760 -7.16 23.48 28.72
CA CYS A 760 -8.34 24.20 28.23
C CYS A 760 -9.63 23.44 28.54
N LEU A 761 -9.65 22.13 28.31
CA LEU A 761 -10.77 21.25 28.65
C LEU A 761 -11.07 21.27 30.17
N ALA A 762 -10.04 21.30 31.01
CA ALA A 762 -10.18 21.40 32.45
C ALA A 762 -10.54 22.81 32.95
N SER A 763 -10.67 23.80 32.05
CA SER A 763 -10.91 25.22 32.36
C SER A 763 -9.96 25.80 33.42
N SER A 764 -8.71 25.32 33.46
CA SER A 764 -7.71 25.73 34.46
C SER A 764 -6.87 26.90 33.95
N ILE A 765 -7.33 28.13 34.17
CA ILE A 765 -6.68 29.36 33.69
C ILE A 765 -5.20 29.44 34.11
N GLU A 766 -4.88 29.08 35.35
CA GLU A 766 -3.48 29.16 35.82
C GLU A 766 -2.59 28.11 35.13
N THR A 767 -3.11 26.92 34.86
CA THR A 767 -2.38 25.88 34.10
C THR A 767 -2.16 26.32 32.65
N ILE A 768 -3.17 26.92 32.02
CA ILE A 768 -3.07 27.47 30.67
C ILE A 768 -1.98 28.56 30.63
N LYS A 769 -2.00 29.50 31.57
CA LYS A 769 -0.98 30.56 31.68
C LYS A 769 0.43 30.01 31.84
N ILE A 770 0.61 28.96 32.65
CA ILE A 770 1.91 28.32 32.84
C ILE A 770 2.41 27.69 31.53
N LEU A 771 1.55 26.93 30.83
CA LEU A 771 1.91 26.33 29.54
C LEU A 771 2.24 27.40 28.48
N MET A 772 1.50 28.51 28.44
CA MET A 772 1.81 29.66 27.57
C MET A 772 3.18 30.29 27.87
N ARG A 773 3.52 30.47 29.17
CA ARG A 773 4.84 31.00 29.58
C ARG A 773 5.99 30.09 29.14
N HIS A 774 5.76 28.79 29.10
CA HIS A 774 6.70 27.78 28.59
C HIS A 774 6.59 27.52 27.08
N LYS A 775 5.94 28.42 26.34
CA LYS A 775 5.84 28.40 24.87
C LYS A 775 5.14 27.16 24.28
N ALA A 776 4.14 26.61 24.98
CA ALA A 776 3.27 25.59 24.41
C ALA A 776 2.57 26.11 23.14
N ASN A 777 2.60 25.35 22.05
CA ASN A 777 2.05 25.69 20.76
C ASN A 777 0.51 25.69 20.79
N PRO A 778 -0.14 26.86 20.63
CA PRO A 778 -1.59 26.94 20.69
C PRO A 778 -2.27 26.63 19.34
N HIS A 779 -1.51 26.25 18.30
CA HIS A 779 -2.02 25.96 16.95
C HIS A 779 -1.98 24.47 16.59
N VAL A 780 -1.57 23.59 17.51
CA VAL A 780 -1.63 22.13 17.27
C VAL A 780 -3.09 21.73 17.11
N GLU A 781 -3.39 21.03 16.02
CA GLU A 781 -4.71 20.47 15.75
C GLU A 781 -4.69 18.98 16.09
N ASN A 782 -5.66 18.51 16.87
CA ASN A 782 -5.83 17.08 17.12
C ASN A 782 -6.49 16.37 15.90
N GLU A 783 -6.79 15.08 16.00
CA GLU A 783 -7.38 14.30 14.89
C GLU A 783 -8.73 14.85 14.36
N PHE A 784 -9.44 15.68 15.14
CA PHE A 784 -10.69 16.33 14.73
C PHE A 784 -10.46 17.69 14.07
N GLY A 785 -9.21 18.15 13.99
CA GLY A 785 -8.87 19.49 13.52
C GLY A 785 -9.12 20.58 14.57
N HIS A 786 -9.38 20.22 15.84
CA HIS A 786 -9.62 21.17 16.92
C HIS A 786 -8.29 21.61 17.54
N LYS A 787 -8.20 22.90 17.85
CA LYS A 787 -7.10 23.55 18.57
C LYS A 787 -7.41 23.62 20.07
N PRO A 788 -6.41 23.91 20.93
CA PRO A 788 -6.65 24.03 22.37
C PRO A 788 -7.75 25.02 22.75
N ILE A 789 -7.83 26.15 22.05
CA ILE A 789 -8.84 27.19 22.31
C ILE A 789 -10.28 26.70 22.09
N ASP A 790 -10.48 25.69 21.23
CA ASP A 790 -11.80 25.14 20.92
C ASP A 790 -12.38 24.29 22.07
N TYR A 791 -11.57 24.00 23.10
CA TYR A 791 -11.96 23.27 24.30
C TYR A 791 -12.24 24.17 25.51
N LEU A 792 -12.16 25.50 25.38
CA LEU A 792 -12.52 26.42 26.46
C LEU A 792 -14.04 26.46 26.65
N ASP A 793 -14.49 26.37 27.91
CA ASP A 793 -15.91 26.48 28.25
C ASP A 793 -16.43 27.90 27.98
N ASP A 794 -17.30 28.03 26.98
CA ASP A 794 -17.90 29.30 26.56
C ASP A 794 -19.07 29.75 27.45
N GLN A 795 -19.37 28.98 28.51
CA GLN A 795 -20.39 29.29 29.52
C GLN A 795 -19.79 29.78 30.84
N ASP A 796 -18.49 29.57 31.09
CA ASP A 796 -17.80 30.05 32.28
C ASP A 796 -17.38 31.52 32.12
N THR A 797 -17.92 32.40 32.97
CA THR A 797 -17.66 33.84 32.94
C THR A 797 -16.18 34.22 33.10
N GLU A 798 -15.41 33.44 33.85
CA GLU A 798 -13.97 33.69 34.04
C GLU A 798 -13.20 33.30 32.78
N ILE A 799 -13.57 32.18 32.14
CA ILE A 799 -12.99 31.71 30.87
C ILE A 799 -13.34 32.66 29.71
N ILE A 800 -14.58 33.13 29.61
CA ILE A 800 -14.99 34.12 28.60
C ILE A 800 -14.12 35.37 28.68
N SER A 801 -13.79 35.83 29.90
CA SER A 801 -12.90 36.98 30.10
C SER A 801 -11.44 36.69 29.73
N PHE A 802 -11.05 35.41 29.68
CA PHE A 802 -9.70 34.93 29.36
C PHE A 802 -9.50 34.61 27.87
N ILE A 803 -10.55 34.31 27.10
CA ILE A 803 -10.48 34.03 25.65
C ILE A 803 -9.67 35.09 24.87
N PRO A 804 -9.84 36.42 25.08
CA PRO A 804 -9.04 37.42 24.38
C PRO A 804 -7.54 37.29 24.64
N VAL A 805 -7.15 36.87 25.85
CA VAL A 805 -5.74 36.65 26.22
C VAL A 805 -5.17 35.44 25.47
N MET A 806 -5.95 34.37 25.35
CA MET A 806 -5.57 33.18 24.58
C MET A 806 -5.44 33.48 23.08
N GLN A 807 -6.38 34.25 22.52
CA GLN A 807 -6.32 34.69 21.12
C GLN A 807 -5.11 35.58 20.84
N GLN A 808 -4.79 36.50 21.77
CA GLN A 808 -3.59 37.32 21.67
C GLN A 808 -2.32 36.46 21.67
N TYR A 809 -2.23 35.48 22.58
CA TYR A 809 -1.10 34.55 22.60
C TYR A 809 -0.96 33.73 21.32
N MET A 810 -2.07 33.27 20.73
CA MET A 810 -2.06 32.59 19.43
C MET A 810 -1.46 33.46 18.33
N GLN A 811 -1.81 34.75 18.29
CA GLN A 811 -1.26 35.69 17.33
C GLN A 811 0.24 35.92 17.57
N GLU A 812 0.63 36.23 18.81
CA GLU A 812 2.04 36.46 19.19
C GLU A 812 2.92 35.23 18.93
N TYR A 813 2.40 34.03 19.17
CA TYR A 813 3.08 32.78 18.86
C TYR A 813 3.26 32.59 17.36
N GLY A 814 2.25 32.95 16.54
CA GLY A 814 2.36 32.95 15.09
C GLY A 814 3.49 33.85 14.59
N ASP A 815 3.53 35.10 15.09
CA ASP A 815 4.57 36.07 14.77
C ASP A 815 5.96 35.61 15.24
N TYR A 816 6.04 34.95 16.40
CA TYR A 816 7.27 34.36 16.93
C TYR A 816 7.81 33.25 16.03
N ILE A 817 6.96 32.34 15.56
CA ILE A 817 7.34 31.27 14.63
C ILE A 817 7.75 31.85 13.28
N GLU A 818 7.08 32.88 12.78
CA GLU A 818 7.47 33.55 11.53
C GLU A 818 8.85 34.24 11.67
N LYS A 819 9.12 34.90 12.80
CA LYS A 819 10.44 35.47 13.10
C LYS A 819 11.53 34.39 13.19
N LEU A 820 11.27 33.26 13.86
CA LEU A 820 12.20 32.13 13.88
C LEU A 820 12.49 31.59 12.48
N LYS A 821 11.46 31.44 11.64
CA LYS A 821 11.62 31.03 10.23
C LYS A 821 12.45 32.05 9.43
N ILE A 822 12.28 33.35 9.68
CA ILE A 822 13.06 34.41 9.03
C ILE A 822 14.51 34.39 9.53
N GLU A 823 14.76 34.21 10.83
CA GLU A 823 16.11 34.11 11.39
C GLU A 823 16.83 32.84 10.93
N GLU A 824 16.12 31.72 10.82
CA GLU A 824 16.64 30.48 10.28
C GLU A 824 16.97 30.64 8.79
N ARG A 825 16.09 31.26 7.99
CA ARG A 825 16.37 31.67 6.60
C ARG A 825 17.51 32.68 6.43
N ARG A 826 17.93 33.36 7.49
CA ARG A 826 19.11 34.25 7.50
C ARG A 826 20.39 33.53 7.93
N LYS A 827 20.26 32.38 8.61
CA LYS A 827 21.37 31.49 8.97
C LYS A 827 21.76 30.55 7.82
N PHE A 828 20.79 30.23 6.96
CA PHE A 828 20.99 29.67 5.62
C PHE A 828 21.25 30.79 4.62
#